data_AF-A0A2M8AEG5-F1
#
_entry.id   AF-A0A2M8AEG5-F1
#
_cell.length_a   1.000
_cell.length_b   1.000
_cell.length_c   1.000
_cell.angle_alpha   90.00
_cell.angle_beta   90.00
_cell.angle_gamma   90.00
#
_symmetry.space_group_name_H-M   'P 1'
#
loop_
_entity.id
_entity.type
_entity.pdbx_description
1 polymer ?
#
loop_
_entity_poly.entity_id
_entity_poly.type
_entity_poly.pdbx_seq_one_letter_code
_entity_poly.pdbx_strand_id
1 'polypeptide(L)'
;MKLRIEKYKKLSIIASLATIISIVNWFATPSSTNAFSNFNFIEMLPIDSPEIDLPFPFNDNNGGPGSNNTGGLYLNNPSNIQSGFEYDSETGTYNYYEKMGDNYYKYPTYMSFDEYINYDSKKALQDYWKEKTTAEDINQTKGFRPKLTIDGEAFDRIFGGNTIDIRPQGSAELSFGINRSTRDNPALPANQRSTTTFDFNQQIQLNVVGHIGEKLKITTSYNTEATFDFENQMKIEYTGYEDEIIQKIEAGNVSLPLKGQLITGSQTLFGIKTELRFGRMTVTSVLSQEKGEKKEINVQGGAQIQKFEKEASEYEENKHYFLSQYFRDTYESSLSTPPLISSRASITKVEIWVSNVNSSVENTKNIIGFMDLGEGTLANIYNDLLVTDANTSPLVNYPNNIANNLYFNISDTTGVSLYNTSAIRGFVSASQELEAKGYINGIDFEKYENARLLLPSEYTLNAQLGYVSLNSSLNSDNILAVAFQYTLDGQVFQVGEFSTDGITGQNSLYVKLLKGTSVSTSLPTWNLMMKNVYALGAFNISPTDFYLDIFYMNPATGVEIPFIPEGEINGIPLVSVMNLDQLNSSNQASPDGVFDYINGITINSSNGRVYFPVLEPFGSHLRSKFSNQQIADKFAFDTLYVTTQTLAEQDATKNRFRIKGQYSSASTSDISLNAMNVPEGSVTVTAGGAALTENVDYTVDYNLGRVKIINDGILQSGTPIKISLESQSLFNIQTKTLMGSRFDYKVNDNFNIGGTILKLSERPLTSKINIGDEPINNTIFGFDLTYTHEVPFLTRWADKLPIYSTKEKSSITVEGEFAKLLPGNPGAITKDGVAYLDDFEGSQSAIDMKTVSQWKLASTPQGQPTLFPEGELPLSNTLAYRYNAARLAWYNIDPLFWRNDSRTPSHIANDLAMQSNHYMREVLQTEVFPFKSNANGVEQNISVLDLAYYPSERGQYNFDDGTGGFSGIDASGNLNNPSTRWSGIMRKVETTDFESSNVEYIQFWMMDPFDAIDGDPNHAGGQLYFNLGNISEDILKDSRKSFENGLPLTPIDYGTGANVNLVDTTIWGRVPTVQALVNAFDNTPATRPLQDVGLDGVNDADEAYFFPNYSTSINTILNKVDPAADDYHHFRGSDFDTQQKNILERYKLFNGMEGNSPCSEQFTESYSTSATTRPDI
;
A
#
# COMPACT_ATOMS: atom_id res chain seq x y z
N MET A 1 -4.55 27.95 -32.02
CA MET A 1 -3.56 29.02 -32.30
C MET A 1 -2.84 29.52 -31.05
N LYS A 2 -3.52 29.78 -29.91
CA LYS A 2 -2.87 30.14 -28.62
C LYS A 2 -1.95 29.04 -28.02
N LEU A 3 -2.28 27.75 -28.18
CA LEU A 3 -1.46 26.63 -27.71
C LEU A 3 -0.14 26.41 -28.48
N ARG A 4 -0.08 26.79 -29.77
CA ARG A 4 1.19 26.78 -30.52
C ARG A 4 2.16 27.84 -29.97
N ILE A 5 1.64 28.98 -29.49
CA ILE A 5 2.46 30.09 -28.98
C ILE A 5 3.12 29.73 -27.61
N GLU A 6 2.46 28.96 -26.76
CA GLU A 6 3.05 28.56 -25.46
C GLU A 6 4.07 27.42 -25.56
N LYS A 7 3.87 26.47 -26.49
CA LYS A 7 4.87 25.41 -26.74
C LYS A 7 6.17 25.97 -27.31
N TYR A 8 6.07 26.96 -28.20
CA TYR A 8 7.24 27.72 -28.69
C TYR A 8 7.87 28.60 -27.61
N LYS A 9 7.10 29.12 -26.63
CA LYS A 9 7.65 29.87 -25.49
C LYS A 9 8.44 28.97 -24.52
N LYS A 10 7.96 27.76 -24.22
CA LYS A 10 8.70 26.82 -23.37
C LYS A 10 9.95 26.27 -24.08
N LEU A 11 9.86 25.95 -25.37
CA LEU A 11 11.05 25.58 -26.15
C LEU A 11 12.02 26.75 -26.30
N SER A 12 11.54 27.98 -26.47
CA SER A 12 12.40 29.16 -26.53
C SER A 12 13.03 29.46 -25.18
N ILE A 13 12.35 29.23 -24.04
CA ILE A 13 12.89 29.44 -22.68
C ILE A 13 13.89 28.36 -22.31
N ILE A 14 13.63 27.09 -22.65
CA ILE A 14 14.57 25.97 -22.41
C ILE A 14 15.78 26.07 -23.34
N ALA A 15 15.56 26.39 -24.63
CA ALA A 15 16.65 26.67 -25.54
C ALA A 15 17.44 27.89 -25.05
N SER A 16 16.80 29.00 -24.67
CA SER A 16 17.55 30.16 -24.14
C SER A 16 18.21 29.91 -22.79
N LEU A 17 17.66 29.10 -21.88
CA LEU A 17 18.36 28.69 -20.65
C LEU A 17 19.53 27.74 -20.95
N ALA A 18 19.38 26.80 -21.87
CA ALA A 18 20.47 25.91 -22.28
C ALA A 18 21.56 26.71 -23.01
N THR A 19 21.20 27.65 -23.88
CA THR A 19 22.17 28.58 -24.49
C THR A 19 22.79 29.45 -23.42
N ILE A 20 22.05 29.97 -22.43
CA ILE A 20 22.60 30.77 -21.32
C ILE A 20 23.54 29.93 -20.46
N ILE A 21 23.23 28.67 -20.14
CA ILE A 21 24.09 27.80 -19.33
C ILE A 21 25.33 27.35 -20.11
N SER A 22 25.21 27.05 -21.41
CA SER A 22 26.36 26.78 -22.28
C SER A 22 27.21 28.03 -22.50
N ILE A 23 26.60 29.21 -22.61
CA ILE A 23 27.26 30.52 -22.66
C ILE A 23 27.98 30.81 -21.34
N VAL A 24 27.34 30.57 -20.20
CA VAL A 24 27.90 30.79 -18.85
C VAL A 24 29.05 29.81 -18.57
N ASN A 25 28.94 28.54 -18.93
CA ASN A 25 30.03 27.56 -18.79
C ASN A 25 31.17 27.79 -19.79
N TRP A 26 30.90 28.30 -20.99
CA TRP A 26 31.95 28.70 -21.94
C TRP A 26 32.65 29.99 -21.50
N PHE A 27 31.96 30.91 -20.81
CA PHE A 27 32.53 32.13 -20.25
C PHE A 27 33.23 31.94 -18.88
N ALA A 28 32.96 30.85 -18.15
CA ALA A 28 33.48 30.58 -16.80
C ALA A 28 34.86 29.88 -16.77
N THR A 29 35.42 29.45 -17.90
CA THR A 29 36.81 28.99 -17.99
C THR A 29 37.75 30.13 -18.42
N PRO A 30 38.88 30.39 -17.74
CA PRO A 30 39.76 31.50 -18.09
C PRO A 30 40.54 31.20 -19.38
N SER A 31 40.26 31.95 -20.45
CA SER A 31 41.20 32.18 -21.55
C SER A 31 41.87 33.54 -21.34
N SER A 32 43.19 33.59 -21.48
CA SER A 32 44.03 34.79 -21.35
C SER A 32 43.47 35.99 -22.12
N THR A 33 43.47 37.18 -21.52
CA THR A 33 43.20 38.43 -22.22
C THR A 33 44.37 38.76 -23.16
N ASN A 34 44.10 38.95 -24.45
CA ASN A 34 45.11 39.34 -25.45
C ASN A 34 45.24 40.87 -25.54
N ALA A 35 45.37 41.54 -24.40
CA ALA A 35 45.60 42.97 -24.38
C ALA A 35 47.02 43.26 -24.89
N PHE A 36 47.15 43.98 -26.01
CA PHE A 36 48.44 44.33 -26.59
C PHE A 36 48.95 45.66 -26.00
N SER A 37 50.20 45.68 -25.53
CA SER A 37 50.88 46.90 -25.10
C SER A 37 51.36 47.70 -26.30
N ASN A 38 51.16 49.02 -26.29
CA ASN A 38 51.69 49.92 -27.31
C ASN A 38 53.21 50.08 -27.11
N PHE A 39 54.02 49.28 -27.81
CA PHE A 39 55.49 49.36 -27.74
C PHE A 39 56.00 50.55 -28.58
N ASN A 40 56.04 51.73 -27.98
CA ASN A 40 56.93 52.80 -28.42
C ASN A 40 58.18 52.80 -27.52
N PHE A 41 59.34 52.65 -28.17
CA PHE A 41 60.70 52.52 -27.62
C PHE A 41 60.91 53.06 -26.20
N ILE A 42 61.25 52.17 -25.26
CA ILE A 42 61.78 52.54 -23.94
C ILE A 42 63.30 52.63 -24.03
N GLU A 43 63.82 53.82 -23.72
CA GLU A 43 65.18 54.09 -23.31
C GLU A 43 65.50 53.20 -22.08
N MET A 44 66.50 52.32 -22.17
CA MET A 44 66.98 51.54 -21.02
C MET A 44 67.49 52.51 -19.94
N LEU A 45 66.67 52.80 -18.94
CA LEU A 45 67.14 53.37 -17.69
C LEU A 45 68.00 52.32 -16.96
N PRO A 46 69.16 52.71 -16.41
CA PRO A 46 70.07 51.79 -15.74
C PRO A 46 69.39 51.11 -14.54
N ILE A 47 69.64 49.81 -14.37
CA ILE A 47 69.24 49.02 -13.21
C ILE A 47 69.83 49.67 -11.95
N ASP A 48 68.97 50.26 -11.11
CA ASP A 48 69.35 50.98 -9.89
C ASP A 48 69.24 50.12 -8.62
N SER A 49 69.32 48.78 -8.74
CA SER A 49 69.38 47.86 -7.59
C SER A 49 69.95 46.51 -8.01
N PRO A 50 70.74 45.83 -7.15
CA PRO A 50 71.28 44.51 -7.44
C PRO A 50 70.16 43.47 -7.63
N GLU A 51 70.37 42.53 -8.56
CA GLU A 51 69.46 41.41 -8.82
C GLU A 51 69.40 40.50 -7.57
N ILE A 52 68.33 40.65 -6.79
CA ILE A 52 68.05 39.82 -5.62
C ILE A 52 67.20 38.64 -6.10
N ASP A 53 67.74 37.43 -6.01
CA ASP A 53 67.01 36.20 -6.30
C ASP A 53 66.01 35.94 -5.16
N LEU A 54 64.77 36.40 -5.34
CA LEU A 54 63.70 36.21 -4.36
C LEU A 54 63.23 34.76 -4.39
N PRO A 55 63.06 34.09 -3.23
CA PRO A 55 62.50 32.72 -3.18
C PRO A 55 61.13 32.58 -3.85
N PHE A 56 60.38 33.69 -3.95
CA PHE A 56 59.17 33.83 -4.75
C PHE A 56 59.30 35.11 -5.61
N PRO A 57 59.65 35.00 -6.90
CA PRO A 57 59.80 36.18 -7.75
C PRO A 57 58.43 36.81 -8.02
N PHE A 58 58.34 38.13 -7.82
CA PHE A 58 57.18 38.91 -8.21
C PHE A 58 57.42 39.51 -9.60
N ASN A 59 56.61 39.14 -10.58
CA ASN A 59 56.62 39.78 -11.89
C ASN A 59 55.72 41.01 -11.87
N ASP A 60 56.26 42.18 -12.22
CA ASP A 60 55.45 43.36 -12.49
C ASP A 60 54.67 43.14 -13.80
N ASN A 61 53.37 43.45 -13.78
CA ASN A 61 52.46 43.13 -14.87
C ASN A 61 52.42 44.26 -15.91
N ASN A 62 52.31 43.94 -17.20
CA ASN A 62 52.43 44.92 -18.31
C ASN A 62 51.22 45.85 -18.52
N GLY A 63 50.32 45.96 -17.53
CA GLY A 63 49.11 46.78 -17.59
C GLY A 63 48.01 46.11 -18.42
N GLY A 64 46.77 46.17 -17.92
CA GLY A 64 45.60 45.59 -18.58
C GLY A 64 44.46 45.27 -17.60
N PRO A 65 43.20 45.21 -18.08
CA PRO A 65 42.06 44.92 -17.23
C PRO A 65 42.10 43.46 -16.72
N GLY A 66 42.18 43.27 -15.39
CA GLY A 66 42.32 41.97 -14.73
C GLY A 66 43.76 41.55 -14.39
N SER A 67 44.74 42.39 -14.68
CA SER A 67 46.18 42.16 -14.45
C SER A 67 46.67 42.60 -13.06
N ASN A 68 45.76 42.92 -12.14
CA ASN A 68 46.10 43.39 -10.80
C ASN A 68 46.42 42.19 -9.91
N ASN A 69 47.69 42.06 -9.54
CA ASN A 69 48.14 41.14 -8.51
C ASN A 69 47.45 41.50 -7.18
N THR A 70 46.36 40.80 -6.85
CA THR A 70 45.55 41.06 -5.66
C THR A 70 45.51 39.80 -4.79
N GLY A 71 45.62 39.98 -3.47
CA GLY A 71 45.68 38.87 -2.50
C GLY A 71 46.58 39.21 -1.31
N GLY A 72 46.56 38.40 -0.24
CA GLY A 72 47.25 38.69 1.03
C GLY A 72 48.78 38.80 0.96
N LEU A 73 49.40 38.48 -0.19
CA LEU A 73 50.84 38.60 -0.46
C LEU A 73 51.21 39.79 -1.35
N TYR A 74 50.23 40.55 -1.88
CA TYR A 74 50.44 41.74 -2.70
C TYR A 74 49.87 43.00 -2.00
N LEU A 75 50.56 44.13 -2.10
CA LEU A 75 50.06 45.40 -1.59
C LEU A 75 48.96 45.96 -2.50
N ASN A 76 47.93 46.57 -1.90
CA ASN A 76 46.91 47.28 -2.66
C ASN A 76 47.50 48.50 -3.37
N ASN A 77 46.99 48.81 -4.57
CA ASN A 77 47.37 50.03 -5.27
C ASN A 77 46.98 51.29 -4.45
N PRO A 78 47.84 52.32 -4.42
CA PRO A 78 47.54 53.56 -3.71
C PRO A 78 46.36 54.32 -4.35
N SER A 79 45.59 55.04 -3.54
CA SER A 79 44.31 55.65 -3.93
C SER A 79 44.42 56.77 -4.99
N ASN A 80 45.64 57.21 -5.31
CA ASN A 80 45.90 58.22 -6.34
C ASN A 80 46.08 57.63 -7.74
N ILE A 81 46.04 56.30 -7.90
CA ILE A 81 45.99 55.63 -9.21
C ILE A 81 44.53 55.41 -9.60
N GLN A 82 44.12 55.98 -10.72
CA GLN A 82 42.79 55.83 -11.31
C GLN A 82 42.88 55.02 -12.59
N SER A 83 42.05 53.98 -12.71
CA SER A 83 41.95 53.20 -13.94
C SER A 83 40.55 53.29 -14.55
N GLY A 84 40.48 53.15 -15.88
CA GLY A 84 39.22 53.26 -16.62
C GLY A 84 39.39 52.87 -18.09
N PHE A 85 38.29 52.97 -18.84
CA PHE A 85 38.27 52.72 -20.28
C PHE A 85 37.92 54.01 -21.02
N GLU A 86 38.62 54.29 -22.11
CA GLU A 86 38.37 55.40 -23.01
C GLU A 86 38.17 54.86 -24.43
N TYR A 87 37.05 55.22 -25.06
CA TYR A 87 36.76 54.78 -26.43
C TYR A 87 37.51 55.66 -27.44
N ASP A 88 38.28 55.05 -28.33
CA ASP A 88 38.93 55.73 -29.44
C ASP A 88 38.08 55.58 -30.72
N SER A 89 37.48 56.70 -31.15
CA SER A 89 36.60 56.75 -32.30
C SER A 89 37.30 56.57 -33.66
N GLU A 90 38.62 56.76 -33.75
CA GLU A 90 39.37 56.59 -34.99
C GLU A 90 39.76 55.12 -35.23
N THR A 91 40.12 54.40 -34.17
CA THR A 91 40.56 53.00 -34.25
C THR A 91 39.47 51.98 -33.90
N GLY A 92 38.36 52.42 -33.30
CA GLY A 92 37.23 51.56 -32.92
C GLY A 92 37.50 50.66 -31.72
N THR A 93 38.54 50.96 -30.93
CA THR A 93 38.98 50.19 -29.77
C THR A 93 38.67 50.91 -28.45
N TYR A 94 38.62 50.14 -27.37
CA TYR A 94 38.48 50.63 -26.00
C TYR A 94 39.84 50.53 -25.30
N ASN A 95 40.39 51.68 -24.90
CA ASN A 95 41.70 51.79 -24.28
C ASN A 95 41.57 51.75 -22.75
N TYR A 96 42.08 50.70 -22.12
CA TYR A 96 42.25 50.62 -20.67
C TYR A 96 43.45 51.46 -20.25
N TYR A 97 43.23 52.47 -19.41
CA TYR A 97 44.28 53.34 -18.88
C TYR A 97 44.42 53.19 -17.37
N GLU A 98 45.62 53.46 -16.87
CA GLU A 98 45.92 53.64 -15.45
C GLU A 98 46.70 54.96 -15.30
N LYS A 99 46.12 55.96 -14.65
CA LYS A 99 46.68 57.32 -14.51
C LYS A 99 46.98 57.63 -13.04
N MET A 100 48.09 58.31 -12.80
CA MET A 100 48.40 58.96 -11.52
C MET A 100 48.38 60.48 -11.74
N GLY A 101 47.28 61.13 -11.36
CA GLY A 101 46.99 62.49 -11.81
C GLY A 101 46.73 62.52 -13.32
N ASP A 102 47.43 63.40 -14.05
CA ASP A 102 47.29 63.52 -15.52
C ASP A 102 48.26 62.61 -16.30
N ASN A 103 49.19 61.94 -15.61
CA ASN A 103 50.21 61.10 -16.24
C ASN A 103 49.79 59.63 -16.22
N TYR A 104 50.03 58.92 -17.33
CA TYR A 104 49.86 57.47 -17.40
C TYR A 104 50.89 56.78 -16.49
N TYR A 105 50.39 56.00 -15.52
CA TYR A 105 51.20 55.16 -14.64
C TYR A 105 51.75 53.94 -15.40
N LYS A 106 50.94 53.37 -16.30
CA LYS A 106 51.31 52.32 -17.26
C LYS A 106 50.75 52.66 -18.64
N TYR A 107 51.39 52.15 -19.70
CA TYR A 107 50.91 52.37 -21.06
C TYR A 107 49.50 51.80 -21.23
N PRO A 108 48.57 52.55 -21.87
CA PRO A 108 47.24 52.03 -22.14
C PRO A 108 47.31 50.77 -22.99
N THR A 109 46.45 49.81 -22.67
CA THR A 109 46.20 48.63 -23.52
C THR A 109 44.86 48.80 -24.19
N TYR A 110 44.72 48.28 -25.40
CA TYR A 110 43.48 48.41 -26.17
C TYR A 110 42.80 47.05 -26.32
N MET A 111 41.47 47.10 -26.36
CA MET A 111 40.60 45.96 -26.63
C MET A 111 39.69 46.32 -27.81
N SER A 112 39.36 45.35 -28.65
CA SER A 112 38.26 45.53 -29.61
C SER A 112 36.92 45.70 -28.87
N PHE A 113 35.90 46.24 -29.55
CA PHE A 113 34.56 46.37 -28.98
C PHE A 113 34.02 45.04 -28.43
N ASP A 114 34.15 43.94 -29.18
CA ASP A 114 33.68 42.62 -28.76
C ASP A 114 34.41 42.11 -27.51
N GLU A 115 35.71 42.36 -27.40
CA GLU A 115 36.51 42.00 -26.23
C GLU A 115 36.16 42.83 -25.00
N TYR A 116 35.89 44.13 -25.18
CA TYR A 116 35.41 45.01 -24.10
C TYR A 116 34.04 44.57 -23.58
N ILE A 117 33.08 44.26 -24.46
CA ILE A 117 31.75 43.77 -24.07
C ILE A 117 31.84 42.43 -23.32
N ASN A 118 32.70 41.52 -23.79
CA ASN A 118 32.92 40.25 -23.11
C ASN A 118 33.54 40.46 -21.72
N TYR A 119 34.53 41.35 -21.59
CA TYR A 119 35.11 41.72 -20.29
C TYR A 119 34.09 42.35 -19.35
N ASP A 120 33.32 43.35 -19.82
CA ASP A 120 32.34 44.08 -19.01
C ASP A 120 31.22 43.15 -18.53
N SER A 121 30.72 42.26 -19.39
CA SER A 121 29.69 41.26 -19.01
C SER A 121 30.18 40.29 -17.93
N LYS A 122 31.43 39.81 -18.02
CA LYS A 122 32.04 38.92 -17.02
C LYS A 122 32.26 39.63 -15.70
N LYS A 123 32.75 40.88 -15.75
CA LYS A 123 32.96 41.70 -14.56
C LYS A 123 31.64 42.03 -13.87
N ALA A 124 30.61 42.43 -14.61
CA ALA A 124 29.28 42.67 -14.07
C ALA A 124 28.68 41.42 -13.41
N LEU A 125 28.88 40.22 -13.99
CA LEU A 125 28.45 38.96 -13.38
C LEU A 125 29.23 38.66 -12.08
N GLN A 126 30.55 38.87 -12.07
CA GLN A 126 31.37 38.70 -10.85
C GLN A 126 31.00 39.70 -9.76
N ASP A 127 30.77 40.96 -10.11
CA ASP A 127 30.37 42.01 -9.18
C ASP A 127 28.97 41.71 -8.63
N TYR A 128 28.04 41.21 -9.46
CA TYR A 128 26.72 40.73 -9.01
C TYR A 128 26.84 39.58 -7.99
N TRP A 129 27.69 38.58 -8.25
CA TRP A 129 27.90 37.48 -7.30
C TRP A 129 28.65 37.93 -6.04
N LYS A 130 29.64 38.82 -6.15
CA LYS A 130 30.28 39.44 -4.99
C LYS A 130 29.26 40.22 -4.17
N GLU A 131 28.46 41.08 -4.76
CA GLU A 131 27.41 41.82 -4.06
C GLU A 131 26.43 40.86 -3.37
N LYS A 132 26.03 39.77 -4.04
CA LYS A 132 25.15 38.75 -3.45
C LYS A 132 25.79 38.02 -2.26
N THR A 133 27.06 37.62 -2.38
CA THR A 133 27.81 36.99 -1.27
C THR A 133 28.13 37.97 -0.13
N THR A 134 28.39 39.24 -0.44
CA THR A 134 28.58 40.29 0.58
C THR A 134 27.24 40.61 1.28
N ALA A 135 26.13 40.53 0.55
CA ALA A 135 24.78 40.61 1.12
C ALA A 135 24.46 39.38 2.00
N GLU A 136 25.02 38.19 1.70
CA GLU A 136 24.97 37.02 2.59
C GLU A 136 25.86 37.18 3.84
N ASP A 137 27.04 37.80 3.75
CA ASP A 137 27.90 38.09 4.91
C ASP A 137 27.29 39.16 5.85
N ILE A 138 26.55 40.12 5.30
CA ILE A 138 25.76 41.09 6.09
C ILE A 138 24.66 40.36 6.89
N ASN A 139 24.13 39.24 6.38
CA ASN A 139 23.13 38.44 7.09
C ASN A 139 23.70 37.66 8.29
N GLN A 140 25.02 37.40 8.36
CA GLN A 140 25.62 36.66 9.49
C GLN A 140 25.99 37.53 10.69
N THR A 141 26.11 38.86 10.56
CA THR A 141 26.55 39.72 11.68
C THR A 141 25.56 40.78 12.16
N LYS A 142 24.51 41.11 11.39
CA LYS A 142 23.39 41.96 11.88
C LYS A 142 22.07 41.52 11.26
N GLY A 143 21.17 40.99 12.08
CA GLY A 143 19.81 40.64 11.64
C GLY A 143 19.13 41.82 10.95
N PHE A 144 18.59 41.58 9.74
CA PHE A 144 17.84 42.55 8.95
C PHE A 144 16.65 43.09 9.76
N ARG A 145 16.72 44.36 10.17
CA ARG A 145 15.69 45.07 10.95
C ARG A 145 15.39 46.42 10.31
N PRO A 146 14.69 46.47 9.16
CA PRO A 146 14.32 47.72 8.53
C PRO A 146 13.33 48.47 9.42
N LYS A 147 13.74 49.64 9.91
CA LYS A 147 12.83 50.62 10.50
C LYS A 147 12.51 51.65 9.43
N LEU A 148 11.30 51.62 8.90
CA LEU A 148 10.83 52.58 7.90
C LEU A 148 9.94 53.60 8.60
N THR A 149 10.25 54.88 8.42
CA THR A 149 9.42 55.99 8.90
C THR A 149 8.67 56.58 7.72
N ILE A 150 7.34 56.61 7.79
CA ILE A 150 6.49 57.18 6.74
C ILE A 150 6.07 58.59 7.18
N ASP A 151 6.40 59.61 6.39
CA ASP A 151 6.01 60.99 6.67
C ASP A 151 4.56 61.24 6.21
N GLY A 152 3.63 61.39 7.16
CA GLY A 152 2.25 61.83 6.87
C GLY A 152 1.31 61.79 8.08
N GLU A 153 0.60 62.90 8.34
CA GLU A 153 -0.38 63.01 9.43
C GLU A 153 -1.55 62.01 9.32
N ALA A 154 -1.91 61.62 8.10
CA ALA A 154 -2.96 60.62 7.87
C ALA A 154 -2.55 59.21 8.32
N PHE A 155 -1.26 58.88 8.23
CA PHE A 155 -0.72 57.59 8.66
C PHE A 155 -0.68 57.50 10.19
N ASP A 156 -0.16 58.54 10.84
CA ASP A 156 -0.13 58.68 12.30
C ASP A 156 -1.52 58.58 12.92
N ARG A 157 -2.53 59.25 12.32
CA ARG A 157 -3.91 59.21 12.80
C ARG A 157 -4.55 57.82 12.77
N ILE A 158 -4.18 56.97 11.81
CA ILE A 158 -4.76 55.62 11.66
C ILE A 158 -4.00 54.61 12.52
N PHE A 159 -2.67 54.71 12.59
CA PHE A 159 -1.80 53.69 13.19
C PHE A 159 -1.18 54.08 14.55
N GLY A 160 -1.38 55.31 15.03
CA GLY A 160 -0.83 55.79 16.30
C GLY A 160 0.69 55.96 16.30
N GLY A 161 1.30 56.14 15.12
CA GLY A 161 2.74 56.31 14.96
C GLY A 161 3.20 56.11 13.50
N ASN A 162 4.32 56.73 13.14
CA ASN A 162 4.87 56.69 11.78
C ASN A 162 5.93 55.60 11.54
N THR A 163 6.16 54.74 12.54
CA THR A 163 7.24 53.73 12.49
C THR A 163 6.72 52.37 12.06
N ILE A 164 7.34 51.79 11.05
CA ILE A 164 7.16 50.38 10.67
C ILE A 164 8.41 49.62 11.10
N ASP A 165 8.24 48.65 12.01
CA ASP A 165 9.29 47.74 12.50
C ASP A 165 8.94 46.30 12.08
N ILE A 166 9.61 45.78 11.05
CA ILE A 166 9.41 44.41 10.56
C ILE A 166 10.63 43.57 10.94
N ARG A 167 10.38 42.44 11.60
CA ARG A 167 11.40 41.51 12.09
C ARG A 167 11.19 40.12 11.47
N PRO A 168 11.75 39.85 10.28
CA PRO A 168 11.77 38.51 9.73
C PRO A 168 12.84 37.66 10.43
N GLN A 169 12.55 36.39 10.66
CA GLN A 169 13.43 35.38 11.24
C GLN A 169 13.23 34.05 10.52
N GLY A 170 14.31 33.30 10.29
CA GLY A 170 14.26 32.00 9.62
C GLY A 170 15.07 31.96 8.32
N SER A 171 14.80 30.98 7.47
CA SER A 171 15.52 30.69 6.22
C SER A 171 14.56 30.45 5.06
N ALA A 172 15.06 30.64 3.85
CA ALA A 172 14.36 30.27 2.63
C ALA A 172 15.37 29.65 1.67
N GLU A 173 15.22 28.38 1.38
CA GLU A 173 16.05 27.62 0.45
C GLU A 173 15.24 27.26 -0.80
N LEU A 174 15.87 27.44 -1.95
CA LEU A 174 15.34 27.06 -3.25
C LEU A 174 16.36 26.15 -3.93
N SER A 175 15.98 24.90 -4.15
CA SER A 175 16.82 23.90 -4.81
C SER A 175 16.32 23.65 -6.23
N PHE A 176 17.24 23.66 -7.19
CA PHE A 176 16.98 23.40 -8.60
C PHE A 176 17.89 22.26 -9.05
N GLY A 177 17.30 21.18 -9.57
CA GLY A 177 18.00 19.99 -10.00
C GLY A 177 17.48 19.47 -11.34
N ILE A 178 18.29 18.65 -12.01
CA ILE A 178 17.83 17.81 -13.11
C ILE A 178 18.07 16.37 -12.66
N ASN A 179 17.00 15.63 -12.44
CA ASN A 179 17.06 14.22 -12.11
C ASN A 179 16.89 13.41 -13.40
N ARG A 180 17.87 12.58 -13.74
CA ARG A 180 17.78 11.63 -14.85
C ARG A 180 17.87 10.22 -14.26
N SER A 181 16.78 9.48 -14.36
CA SER A 181 16.72 8.08 -13.98
C SER A 181 16.67 7.21 -15.23
N THR A 182 17.61 6.27 -15.32
CA THR A 182 17.60 5.23 -16.35
C THR A 182 17.41 3.89 -15.66
N ARG A 183 16.48 3.07 -16.17
CA ARG A 183 16.18 1.72 -15.71
C ARG A 183 16.22 0.78 -16.89
N ASP A 184 17.19 -0.12 -16.89
CA ASP A 184 17.33 -1.16 -17.92
C ASP A 184 16.42 -2.36 -17.62
N ASN A 185 15.12 -2.10 -17.44
CA ASN A 185 14.11 -3.13 -17.25
C ASN A 185 13.46 -3.48 -18.60
N PRO A 186 13.63 -4.70 -19.13
CA PRO A 186 13.08 -5.09 -20.42
C PRO A 186 11.55 -5.08 -20.46
N ALA A 187 10.88 -5.26 -19.31
CA ALA A 187 9.42 -5.22 -19.22
C ALA A 187 8.82 -3.82 -19.44
N LEU A 188 9.64 -2.76 -19.40
CA LEU A 188 9.20 -1.40 -19.71
C LEU A 188 9.41 -1.10 -21.20
N PRO A 189 8.47 -0.41 -21.86
CA PRO A 189 8.67 0.13 -23.21
C PRO A 189 9.91 1.02 -23.29
N ALA A 190 10.58 1.04 -24.44
CA ALA A 190 11.90 1.67 -24.56
C ALA A 190 11.89 3.19 -24.25
N ASN A 191 10.77 3.87 -24.48
CA ASN A 191 10.59 5.28 -24.14
C ASN A 191 10.42 5.55 -22.63
N GLN A 192 10.03 4.55 -21.83
CA GLN A 192 9.82 4.68 -20.38
C GLN A 192 11.05 4.27 -19.55
N ARG A 193 12.08 3.70 -20.19
CA ARG A 193 13.33 3.28 -19.52
C ARG A 193 14.24 4.45 -19.10
N SER A 194 14.13 5.63 -19.69
CA SER A 194 14.92 6.81 -19.30
C SER A 194 14.02 8.03 -19.12
N THR A 195 13.84 8.48 -17.88
CA THR A 195 13.04 9.67 -17.56
C THR A 195 13.94 10.79 -17.03
N THR A 196 13.84 11.97 -17.62
CA THR A 196 14.52 13.18 -17.15
C THR A 196 13.48 14.16 -16.64
N THR A 197 13.54 14.50 -15.36
CA THR A 197 12.63 15.42 -14.68
C THR A 197 13.41 16.61 -14.13
N PHE A 198 12.90 17.81 -14.35
CA PHE A 198 13.37 19.00 -13.64
C PHE A 198 12.83 18.95 -12.21
N ASP A 199 13.73 18.99 -11.24
CA ASP A 199 13.42 18.96 -9.82
C ASP A 199 13.51 20.38 -9.25
N PHE A 200 12.46 20.81 -8.57
CA PHE A 200 12.36 22.14 -7.98
C PHE A 200 11.73 22.05 -6.61
N ASN A 201 12.54 22.27 -5.58
CA ASN A 201 12.13 22.16 -4.19
C ASN A 201 12.26 23.52 -3.49
N GLN A 202 11.23 23.88 -2.70
CA GLN A 202 11.22 25.10 -1.89
C GLN A 202 11.12 24.73 -0.41
N GLN A 203 12.07 25.19 0.39
CA GLN A 203 12.07 25.04 1.85
C GLN A 203 12.11 26.43 2.48
N ILE A 204 10.93 27.00 2.71
CA ILE A 204 10.75 28.31 3.33
C ILE A 204 10.31 28.08 4.76
N GLN A 205 11.13 28.50 5.73
CA GLN A 205 10.81 28.52 7.15
C GLN A 205 10.95 29.95 7.66
N LEU A 206 9.85 30.70 7.67
CA LEU A 206 9.83 32.14 7.92
C LEU A 206 8.87 32.50 9.06
N ASN A 207 9.38 33.19 10.06
CA ASN A 207 8.62 33.84 11.11
C ASN A 207 8.78 35.37 10.99
N VAL A 208 7.71 36.11 10.77
CA VAL A 208 7.75 37.58 10.66
C VAL A 208 6.84 38.22 11.71
N VAL A 209 7.42 39.11 12.51
CA VAL A 209 6.66 40.00 13.41
C VAL A 209 6.84 41.44 12.95
N GLY A 210 5.75 42.09 12.58
CA GLY A 210 5.71 43.49 12.16
C GLY A 210 4.88 44.34 13.13
N HIS A 211 5.39 45.51 13.51
CA HIS A 211 4.61 46.54 14.20
C HIS A 211 4.56 47.78 13.30
N ILE A 212 3.36 48.28 13.04
CA ILE A 212 3.09 49.47 12.25
C ILE A 212 2.40 50.49 13.17
N GLY A 213 3.13 51.53 13.55
CA GLY A 213 2.75 52.45 14.61
C GLY A 213 2.57 51.73 15.95
N GLU A 214 1.61 52.19 16.74
CA GLU A 214 1.21 51.57 18.02
C GLU A 214 0.02 50.61 17.87
N LYS A 215 -0.76 50.74 16.79
CA LYS A 215 -2.07 50.08 16.66
C LYS A 215 -2.07 48.80 15.84
N LEU A 216 -1.19 48.64 14.85
CA LEU A 216 -1.22 47.49 13.93
C LEU A 216 -0.05 46.54 14.17
N LYS A 217 -0.36 45.27 14.43
CA LYS A 217 0.60 44.18 14.63
C LYS A 217 0.34 43.07 13.62
N ILE A 218 1.40 42.61 12.96
CA ILE A 218 1.38 41.48 12.02
C ILE A 218 2.25 40.38 12.61
N THR A 219 1.75 39.16 12.68
CA THR A 219 2.49 37.98 13.10
C THR A 219 2.23 36.89 12.08
N THR A 220 3.26 36.41 11.41
CA THR A 220 3.16 35.28 10.46
C THR A 220 4.24 34.25 10.75
N SER A 221 3.84 32.99 10.73
CA SER A 221 4.70 31.82 10.73
C SER A 221 4.34 31.02 9.48
N TYR A 222 5.32 30.76 8.62
CA TYR A 222 5.12 30.06 7.36
C TYR A 222 6.26 29.06 7.17
N ASN A 223 5.90 27.79 7.08
CA ASN A 223 6.78 26.67 6.85
C ASN A 223 6.25 25.83 5.68
N THR A 224 7.01 25.74 4.58
CA THR A 224 6.63 24.89 3.43
C THR A 224 6.82 23.40 3.71
N GLU A 225 7.58 23.05 4.75
CA GLU A 225 7.77 21.67 5.22
C GLU A 225 6.86 21.34 6.41
N ALA A 226 5.95 22.24 6.78
CA ALA A 226 4.95 21.95 7.79
C ALA A 226 4.16 20.70 7.38
N THR A 227 4.10 19.72 8.28
CA THR A 227 3.26 18.53 8.06
C THR A 227 1.77 18.90 8.13
N PHE A 228 1.43 19.98 8.85
CA PHE A 228 0.06 20.42 9.07
C PHE A 228 -0.17 21.88 8.72
N ASP A 229 -1.29 22.15 8.03
CA ASP A 229 -1.68 23.50 7.60
C ASP A 229 -1.84 24.51 8.75
N PHE A 230 -2.11 24.05 9.97
CA PHE A 230 -2.29 24.93 11.13
C PHE A 230 -0.98 25.49 11.70
N GLU A 231 0.16 24.91 11.35
CA GLU A 231 1.48 25.46 11.69
C GLU A 231 1.73 26.76 10.91
N ASN A 232 1.09 26.89 9.74
CA ASN A 232 1.10 28.09 8.93
C ASN A 232 0.08 29.10 9.48
N GLN A 233 0.55 29.95 10.39
CA GLN A 233 -0.26 30.96 11.04
C GLN A 233 -0.03 32.35 10.45
N MET A 234 -1.10 33.10 10.26
CA MET A 234 -1.06 34.51 9.90
C MET A 234 -2.08 35.24 10.75
N LYS A 235 -1.64 36.21 11.55
CA LYS A 235 -2.52 37.05 12.36
C LYS A 235 -2.16 38.51 12.16
N ILE A 236 -3.15 39.30 11.78
CA ILE A 236 -3.10 40.75 11.73
C ILE A 236 -4.01 41.27 12.82
N GLU A 237 -3.49 42.09 13.73
CA GLU A 237 -4.24 42.65 14.86
C GLU A 237 -4.14 44.18 14.81
N TYR A 238 -5.29 44.84 14.75
CA TYR A 238 -5.45 46.26 14.98
C TYR A 238 -6.06 46.47 16.37
N THR A 239 -5.39 47.21 17.25
CA THR A 239 -5.88 47.55 18.58
C THR A 239 -6.09 49.05 18.68
N GLY A 240 -7.34 49.47 18.94
CA GLY A 240 -7.68 50.87 19.18
C GLY A 240 -7.32 51.30 20.61
N TYR A 241 -7.33 52.60 20.86
CA TYR A 241 -7.19 53.12 22.23
C TYR A 241 -8.47 52.91 23.04
N GLU A 242 -8.39 52.97 24.38
CA GLU A 242 -9.52 52.68 25.27
C GLU A 242 -10.79 53.51 24.96
N ASP A 243 -10.62 54.75 24.50
CA ASP A 243 -11.68 55.71 24.19
C ASP A 243 -12.31 55.53 22.79
N GLU A 244 -11.79 54.61 21.96
CA GLU A 244 -12.24 54.40 20.58
C GLU A 244 -13.39 53.37 20.50
N ILE A 245 -14.31 53.52 19.54
CA ILE A 245 -15.40 52.53 19.36
C ILE A 245 -14.82 51.19 18.91
N ILE A 246 -13.84 51.20 18.01
CA ILE A 246 -13.15 50.00 17.54
C ILE A 246 -12.11 49.64 18.59
N GLN A 247 -12.33 48.57 19.34
CA GLN A 247 -11.38 48.09 20.34
C GLN A 247 -10.37 47.16 19.69
N LYS A 248 -10.83 46.23 18.84
CA LYS A 248 -9.96 45.28 18.17
C LYS A 248 -10.49 44.85 16.80
N ILE A 249 -9.60 44.70 15.81
CA ILE A 249 -9.86 44.00 14.55
C ILE A 249 -8.75 42.97 14.35
N GLU A 250 -9.12 41.70 14.25
CA GLU A 250 -8.21 40.60 13.98
C GLU A 250 -8.53 40.01 12.59
N ALA A 251 -7.49 39.69 11.81
CA ALA A 251 -7.63 39.00 10.53
C ALA A 251 -6.61 37.86 10.40
N GLY A 252 -7.00 36.76 9.76
CA GLY A 252 -6.24 35.52 9.69
C GLY A 252 -6.64 34.56 10.82
N ASN A 253 -5.69 34.00 11.57
CA ASN A 253 -5.98 33.14 12.73
C ASN A 253 -6.63 33.95 13.87
N VAL A 254 -7.90 33.68 14.14
CA VAL A 254 -8.71 34.33 15.17
C VAL A 254 -9.34 33.29 16.09
N SER A 255 -9.76 33.72 17.27
CA SER A 255 -10.52 32.88 18.21
C SER A 255 -11.74 33.64 18.72
N LEU A 256 -12.83 32.90 18.97
CA LEU A 256 -14.06 33.44 19.54
C LEU A 256 -14.37 32.69 20.84
N PRO A 257 -13.64 32.90 21.94
CA PRO A 257 -14.03 32.35 23.24
C PRO A 257 -15.38 32.93 23.68
N LEU A 258 -16.32 32.07 24.07
CA LEU A 258 -17.63 32.45 24.62
C LEU A 258 -17.70 31.99 26.08
N LYS A 259 -18.40 32.74 26.93
CA LYS A 259 -18.48 32.48 28.38
C LYS A 259 -19.53 31.44 28.77
N GLY A 260 -20.44 31.09 27.86
CA GLY A 260 -21.54 30.15 28.10
C GLY A 260 -21.10 28.69 28.04
N GLN A 261 -21.86 27.82 28.72
CA GLN A 261 -21.70 26.37 28.67
C GLN A 261 -22.54 25.74 27.55
N LEU A 262 -23.70 26.34 27.20
CA LEU A 262 -24.56 25.84 26.12
C LEU A 262 -24.08 26.28 24.73
N ILE A 263 -23.52 27.48 24.61
CA ILE A 263 -22.91 27.98 23.36
C ILE A 263 -21.41 28.14 23.55
N THR A 264 -20.66 27.15 23.09
CA THR A 264 -19.20 27.17 23.10
C THR A 264 -18.67 27.70 21.77
N GLY A 265 -17.78 28.68 21.83
CA GLY A 265 -17.11 29.21 20.64
C GLY A 265 -16.04 28.26 20.10
N SER A 266 -15.35 28.68 19.04
CA SER A 266 -14.20 27.94 18.47
C SER A 266 -12.91 28.73 18.70
N GLN A 267 -11.83 28.01 18.99
CA GLN A 267 -10.49 28.57 19.19
C GLN A 267 -9.67 28.60 17.91
N THR A 268 -10.05 27.82 16.89
CA THR A 268 -9.25 27.62 15.66
C THR A 268 -9.97 28.11 14.40
N LEU A 269 -10.06 29.44 14.25
CA LEU A 269 -10.74 30.08 13.14
C LEU A 269 -9.75 30.80 12.22
N PHE A 270 -9.98 30.77 10.91
CA PHE A 270 -9.27 31.62 9.94
C PHE A 270 -10.26 32.59 9.28
N GLY A 271 -10.18 33.88 9.60
CA GLY A 271 -11.11 34.87 9.11
C GLY A 271 -10.91 36.26 9.71
N ILE A 272 -12.00 37.00 9.86
CA ILE A 272 -12.02 38.35 10.40
C ILE A 272 -12.85 38.35 11.69
N LYS A 273 -12.30 38.92 12.75
CA LYS A 273 -12.99 39.19 14.01
C LYS A 273 -12.93 40.67 14.33
N THR A 274 -14.02 41.22 14.81
CA THR A 274 -14.12 42.63 15.23
C THR A 274 -14.70 42.73 16.62
N GLU A 275 -14.18 43.66 17.42
CA GLU A 275 -14.67 43.98 18.75
C GLU A 275 -14.94 45.48 18.82
N LEU A 276 -16.21 45.83 19.03
CA LEU A 276 -16.70 47.20 19.08
C LEU A 276 -17.29 47.49 20.45
N ARG A 277 -16.96 48.63 21.06
CA ARG A 277 -17.49 49.04 22.36
C ARG A 277 -18.34 50.30 22.23
N PHE A 278 -19.63 50.16 22.54
CA PHE A 278 -20.61 51.23 22.59
C PHE A 278 -21.00 51.50 24.06
N GLY A 279 -20.16 52.26 24.76
CA GLY A 279 -20.34 52.55 26.18
C GLY A 279 -20.23 51.31 27.07
N ARG A 280 -21.38 50.77 27.50
CA ARG A 280 -21.50 49.55 28.33
C ARG A 280 -21.76 48.27 27.53
N MET A 281 -21.96 48.39 26.22
CA MET A 281 -22.17 47.25 25.33
C MET A 281 -20.91 46.95 24.53
N THR A 282 -20.42 45.73 24.60
CA THR A 282 -19.38 45.21 23.71
C THR A 282 -20.02 44.29 22.68
N VAL A 283 -19.69 44.50 21.41
CA VAL A 283 -20.17 43.68 20.29
C VAL A 283 -18.96 43.03 19.64
N THR A 284 -18.88 41.71 19.74
CA THR A 284 -17.82 40.90 19.11
C THR A 284 -18.42 40.16 17.92
N SER A 285 -17.92 40.37 16.72
CA SER A 285 -18.39 39.66 15.52
C SER A 285 -17.27 38.88 14.88
N VAL A 286 -17.60 37.73 14.27
CA VAL A 286 -16.67 36.89 13.54
C VAL A 286 -17.27 36.47 12.19
N LEU A 287 -16.43 36.46 11.17
CA LEU A 287 -16.67 35.88 9.86
C LEU A 287 -15.44 35.07 9.49
N SER A 288 -15.54 33.76 9.55
CA SER A 288 -14.35 32.89 9.48
C SER A 288 -14.64 31.53 8.89
N GLN A 289 -13.57 30.85 8.50
CA GLN A 289 -13.58 29.42 8.27
C GLN A 289 -13.14 28.71 9.54
N GLU A 290 -13.94 27.77 10.03
CA GLU A 290 -13.59 26.92 11.16
C GLU A 290 -12.68 25.79 10.68
N LYS A 291 -11.52 25.63 11.33
CA LYS A 291 -10.51 24.64 11.00
C LYS A 291 -10.45 23.48 12.00
N GLY A 292 -11.13 23.63 13.14
CA GLY A 292 -11.23 22.62 14.20
C GLY A 292 -12.49 21.76 14.11
N GLU A 293 -12.46 20.66 14.84
CA GLU A 293 -13.56 19.73 15.06
C GLU A 293 -13.63 19.40 16.55
N LYS A 294 -14.83 19.48 17.15
CA LYS A 294 -15.03 19.15 18.57
C LYS A 294 -15.21 17.64 18.76
N LYS A 295 -14.43 17.06 19.67
CA LYS A 295 -14.51 15.64 20.05
C LYS A 295 -14.77 15.50 21.54
N GLU A 296 -15.57 14.50 21.91
CA GLU A 296 -15.86 14.14 23.30
C GLU A 296 -15.43 12.70 23.58
N ILE A 297 -14.76 12.50 24.72
CA ILE A 297 -14.23 11.21 25.17
C ILE A 297 -14.73 10.98 26.60
N ASN A 298 -15.36 9.84 26.83
CA ASN A 298 -15.83 9.45 28.16
C ASN A 298 -14.93 8.32 28.70
N VAL A 299 -14.49 8.47 29.95
CA VAL A 299 -13.58 7.55 30.64
C VAL A 299 -14.15 7.24 32.02
N GLN A 300 -14.00 6.01 32.50
CA GLN A 300 -14.40 5.63 33.85
C GLN A 300 -13.28 4.79 34.49
N GLY A 301 -12.91 5.08 35.73
CA GLY A 301 -11.87 4.30 36.45
C GLY A 301 -10.45 4.39 35.87
N GLY A 302 -10.16 5.39 35.04
CA GLY A 302 -8.83 5.60 34.45
C GLY A 302 -8.55 4.83 33.16
N ALA A 303 -9.48 4.00 32.68
CA ALA A 303 -9.38 3.33 31.38
C ALA A 303 -10.54 3.72 30.47
N GLN A 304 -10.26 3.86 29.17
CA GLN A 304 -11.32 4.10 28.19
C GLN A 304 -12.13 2.82 28.02
N ILE A 305 -13.43 2.88 28.35
CA ILE A 305 -14.36 1.81 28.03
C ILE A 305 -14.66 1.90 26.53
N GLN A 306 -14.34 0.84 25.80
CA GLN A 306 -14.64 0.71 24.38
C GLN A 306 -15.76 -0.30 24.22
N LYS A 307 -16.80 0.08 23.47
CA LYS A 307 -17.88 -0.83 23.10
C LYS A 307 -17.50 -1.56 21.83
N PHE A 308 -17.88 -2.81 21.73
CA PHE A 308 -17.76 -3.60 20.51
C PHE A 308 -19.10 -4.22 20.17
N GLU A 309 -19.28 -4.44 18.88
CA GLU A 309 -20.40 -5.16 18.30
C GLU A 309 -19.84 -6.02 17.17
N LYS A 310 -20.23 -7.29 17.16
CA LYS A 310 -19.88 -8.27 16.13
C LYS A 310 -21.10 -9.05 15.68
N GLU A 311 -21.25 -9.28 14.39
CA GLU A 311 -22.25 -10.21 13.90
C GLU A 311 -21.80 -11.66 14.14
N ALA A 312 -22.73 -12.60 14.26
CA ALA A 312 -22.36 -14.01 14.39
C ALA A 312 -21.57 -14.53 13.18
N SER A 313 -21.78 -13.95 12.00
CA SER A 313 -21.02 -14.26 10.79
C SER A 313 -19.55 -13.78 10.85
N GLU A 314 -19.22 -12.77 11.65
CA GLU A 314 -17.87 -12.16 11.70
C GLU A 314 -16.87 -12.94 12.58
N TYR A 315 -16.87 -14.29 12.49
CA TYR A 315 -15.84 -15.11 13.13
C TYR A 315 -14.46 -14.90 12.47
N GLU A 316 -13.36 -15.21 13.16
CA GLU A 316 -12.02 -15.15 12.58
C GLU A 316 -11.74 -16.33 11.62
N GLU A 317 -12.01 -16.13 10.33
CA GLU A 317 -11.75 -17.11 9.28
C GLU A 317 -10.25 -17.35 9.03
N ASN A 318 -9.90 -18.57 8.60
CA ASN A 318 -8.57 -18.97 8.15
C ASN A 318 -7.42 -18.81 9.17
N LYS A 319 -7.73 -18.78 10.48
CA LYS A 319 -6.74 -18.62 11.57
C LYS A 319 -6.71 -19.73 12.60
N HIS A 320 -7.85 -20.33 12.91
CA HIS A 320 -8.02 -21.24 14.05
C HIS A 320 -8.36 -22.63 13.55
N TYR A 321 -7.55 -23.64 13.89
CA TYR A 321 -7.72 -25.01 13.38
C TYR A 321 -7.50 -26.05 14.46
N PHE A 322 -8.41 -27.02 14.56
CA PHE A 322 -8.19 -28.27 15.27
C PHE A 322 -7.12 -29.11 14.58
N LEU A 323 -6.31 -29.84 15.36
CA LEU A 323 -5.24 -30.68 14.82
C LEU A 323 -5.76 -31.98 14.18
N SER A 324 -6.97 -32.43 14.54
CA SER A 324 -7.64 -33.64 14.02
C SER A 324 -9.11 -33.61 14.40
N GLN A 325 -9.93 -34.42 13.72
CA GLN A 325 -11.36 -34.56 14.03
C GLN A 325 -11.59 -35.00 15.49
N TYR A 326 -10.70 -35.81 16.08
CA TYR A 326 -10.80 -36.20 17.49
C TYR A 326 -10.81 -34.99 18.45
N PHE A 327 -9.95 -34.00 18.23
CA PHE A 327 -9.87 -32.80 19.09
C PHE A 327 -11.09 -31.90 18.90
N ARG A 328 -11.60 -31.83 17.67
CA ARG A 328 -12.86 -31.17 17.36
C ARG A 328 -14.02 -31.84 18.10
N ASP A 329 -14.20 -33.15 17.92
CA ASP A 329 -15.35 -33.90 18.45
C ASP A 329 -15.34 -33.98 19.99
N THR A 330 -14.16 -33.88 20.61
CA THR A 330 -14.03 -33.85 22.08
C THR A 330 -14.05 -32.45 22.69
N TYR A 331 -14.05 -31.39 21.88
CA TYR A 331 -13.93 -29.99 22.32
C TYR A 331 -15.01 -29.61 23.35
N GLU A 332 -16.28 -29.80 23.02
CA GLU A 332 -17.40 -29.39 23.90
C GLU A 332 -17.42 -30.21 25.20
N SER A 333 -17.16 -31.52 25.09
CA SER A 333 -17.10 -32.39 26.26
C SER A 333 -15.96 -32.02 27.22
N SER A 334 -14.82 -31.58 26.66
CA SER A 334 -13.65 -31.12 27.40
C SER A 334 -13.88 -29.79 28.12
N LEU A 335 -14.85 -29.01 27.66
CA LEU A 335 -15.23 -27.70 28.20
C LEU A 335 -16.57 -27.71 28.97
N SER A 336 -17.11 -28.88 29.25
CA SER A 336 -18.40 -29.04 29.95
C SER A 336 -18.38 -28.64 31.43
N THR A 337 -17.21 -28.46 32.03
CA THR A 337 -17.05 -28.14 33.46
C THR A 337 -16.01 -27.03 33.69
N PRO A 338 -16.23 -25.80 33.18
CA PRO A 338 -15.34 -24.68 33.46
C PRO A 338 -15.20 -24.44 34.98
N PRO A 339 -14.06 -23.95 35.48
CA PRO A 339 -12.85 -23.54 34.72
C PRO A 339 -11.88 -24.71 34.42
N LEU A 340 -12.25 -25.97 34.70
CA LEU A 340 -11.38 -27.12 34.45
C LEU A 340 -11.58 -27.66 33.04
N ILE A 341 -10.50 -27.79 32.28
CA ILE A 341 -10.49 -28.53 31.01
C ILE A 341 -10.39 -30.03 31.33
N SER A 342 -11.42 -30.80 31.00
CA SER A 342 -11.51 -32.24 31.30
C SER A 342 -10.84 -33.14 30.26
N SER A 343 -10.15 -32.55 29.27
CA SER A 343 -9.34 -33.28 28.30
C SER A 343 -8.22 -34.05 28.97
N ARG A 344 -8.04 -35.31 28.55
CA ARG A 344 -6.95 -36.19 28.99
C ARG A 344 -5.74 -36.14 28.06
N ALA A 345 -5.91 -35.55 26.87
CA ALA A 345 -4.85 -35.43 25.87
C ALA A 345 -4.03 -34.16 26.15
N SER A 346 -2.71 -34.25 25.95
CA SER A 346 -1.82 -33.09 25.99
C SER A 346 -0.83 -33.14 24.84
N ILE A 347 -0.87 -32.16 23.94
CA ILE A 347 0.11 -32.02 22.86
C ILE A 347 1.49 -31.73 23.46
N THR A 348 2.48 -32.55 23.10
CA THR A 348 3.87 -32.42 23.57
C THR A 348 4.78 -31.80 22.53
N LYS A 349 4.48 -31.98 21.24
CA LYS A 349 5.26 -31.43 20.12
C LYS A 349 4.35 -31.17 18.92
N VAL A 350 4.56 -30.07 18.21
CA VAL A 350 3.88 -29.76 16.95
C VAL A 350 4.84 -29.07 15.98
N GLU A 351 4.77 -29.44 14.70
CA GLU A 351 5.39 -28.75 13.58
C GLU A 351 4.27 -28.37 12.60
N ILE A 352 4.27 -27.11 12.16
CA ILE A 352 3.21 -26.54 11.33
C ILE A 352 3.84 -26.02 10.05
N TRP A 353 3.38 -26.54 8.92
CA TRP A 353 3.91 -26.28 7.61
C TRP A 353 2.90 -25.48 6.79
N VAL A 354 3.37 -24.39 6.18
CA VAL A 354 2.55 -23.50 5.34
C VAL A 354 3.22 -23.23 4.00
N SER A 355 2.43 -22.73 3.05
CA SER A 355 2.93 -22.25 1.76
C SER A 355 4.05 -21.21 1.93
N ASN A 356 5.10 -21.33 1.12
CA ASN A 356 6.28 -20.47 1.21
C ASN A 356 6.18 -19.29 0.22
N VAL A 357 5.28 -18.36 0.52
CA VAL A 357 4.98 -17.20 -0.35
C VAL A 357 6.12 -16.18 -0.46
N ASN A 358 7.02 -16.13 0.54
CA ASN A 358 8.11 -15.15 0.61
C ASN A 358 9.47 -15.71 0.16
N SER A 359 9.48 -16.88 -0.49
CA SER A 359 10.69 -17.57 -0.94
C SER A 359 11.77 -17.68 0.16
N SER A 360 11.34 -18.03 1.39
CA SER A 360 12.26 -18.29 2.49
C SER A 360 13.11 -19.51 2.16
N VAL A 361 14.41 -19.45 2.46
CA VAL A 361 15.37 -20.54 2.21
C VAL A 361 15.70 -21.34 3.47
N GLU A 362 15.18 -20.93 4.63
CA GLU A 362 15.47 -21.55 5.91
C GLU A 362 14.31 -22.43 6.39
N ASN A 363 14.63 -23.60 6.96
CA ASN A 363 13.66 -24.55 7.53
C ASN A 363 12.51 -24.90 6.57
N THR A 364 12.83 -25.08 5.29
CA THR A 364 11.89 -25.54 4.27
C THR A 364 12.00 -27.03 4.02
N LYS A 365 10.88 -27.68 3.72
CA LYS A 365 10.81 -29.09 3.33
C LYS A 365 9.75 -29.33 2.28
N ASN A 366 9.96 -30.36 1.48
CA ASN A 366 8.89 -30.93 0.67
C ASN A 366 7.92 -31.66 1.57
N ILE A 367 6.63 -31.42 1.38
CA ILE A 367 5.59 -32.08 2.16
C ILE A 367 4.53 -32.69 1.25
N ILE A 368 3.94 -33.78 1.71
CA ILE A 368 2.68 -34.31 1.17
C ILE A 368 1.71 -34.35 2.34
N GLY A 369 0.73 -33.45 2.29
CA GLY A 369 -0.33 -33.34 3.28
C GLY A 369 -1.49 -34.24 2.91
N PHE A 370 -1.87 -35.16 3.81
CA PHE A 370 -2.99 -36.07 3.60
C PHE A 370 -4.15 -35.71 4.55
N MET A 371 -5.38 -35.69 4.03
CA MET A 371 -6.56 -35.36 4.83
C MET A 371 -6.85 -36.43 5.89
N ASP A 372 -6.88 -37.70 5.47
CA ASP A 372 -7.24 -38.85 6.31
C ASP A 372 -6.08 -39.36 7.18
N LEU A 373 -4.90 -38.73 7.13
CA LEU A 373 -3.76 -39.17 7.92
C LEU A 373 -4.08 -39.07 9.42
N GLY A 374 -3.90 -40.20 10.09
CA GLY A 374 -4.11 -40.34 11.51
C GLY A 374 -5.58 -40.43 11.96
N GLU A 375 -6.56 -40.40 11.06
CA GLU A 375 -7.97 -40.53 11.44
C GLU A 375 -8.34 -42.00 11.68
N GLY A 376 -8.71 -42.33 12.92
CA GLY A 376 -8.89 -43.72 13.38
C GLY A 376 -10.30 -44.28 13.29
N THR A 377 -11.32 -43.44 13.14
CA THR A 377 -12.72 -43.89 13.05
C THR A 377 -13.23 -43.78 11.63
N LEU A 378 -13.96 -44.80 11.15
CA LEU A 378 -14.53 -44.81 9.81
C LEU A 378 -15.39 -43.57 9.48
N ALA A 379 -16.08 -43.00 10.47
CA ALA A 379 -16.86 -41.76 10.29
C ALA A 379 -16.00 -40.52 9.97
N ASN A 380 -14.71 -40.55 10.30
CA ASN A 380 -13.76 -39.45 10.11
C ASN A 380 -12.82 -39.67 8.92
N ILE A 381 -12.92 -40.83 8.25
CA ILE A 381 -12.17 -41.15 7.03
C ILE A 381 -13.04 -40.76 5.83
N TYR A 382 -12.54 -39.87 4.98
CA TYR A 382 -13.26 -39.42 3.79
C TYR A 382 -13.17 -40.44 2.65
N ASN A 383 -11.96 -40.92 2.34
CA ASN A 383 -11.73 -41.87 1.25
C ASN A 383 -11.82 -43.31 1.75
N ASP A 384 -13.01 -43.71 2.18
CA ASP A 384 -13.28 -45.02 2.78
C ASP A 384 -13.12 -46.22 1.81
N LEU A 385 -12.97 -45.94 0.51
CA LEU A 385 -12.68 -46.92 -0.53
C LEU A 385 -11.22 -47.39 -0.51
N LEU A 386 -10.28 -46.48 -0.23
CA LEU A 386 -8.83 -46.74 -0.26
C LEU A 386 -8.24 -46.77 1.15
N VAL A 387 -8.76 -45.93 2.03
CA VAL A 387 -8.34 -45.82 3.42
C VAL A 387 -9.35 -46.57 4.28
N THR A 388 -8.88 -47.63 4.91
CA THR A 388 -9.71 -48.41 5.82
C THR A 388 -9.14 -48.32 7.22
N ASP A 389 -10.02 -48.33 8.21
CA ASP A 389 -9.63 -48.58 9.59
C ASP A 389 -8.80 -49.89 9.64
N ALA A 390 -7.61 -49.79 10.22
CA ALA A 390 -6.66 -50.90 10.27
C ALA A 390 -6.93 -51.89 11.41
N ASN A 391 -7.97 -51.71 12.24
CA ASN A 391 -8.01 -52.38 13.54
C ASN A 391 -8.98 -53.56 13.74
N THR A 392 -8.37 -54.60 14.33
CA THR A 392 -8.95 -55.69 15.13
C THR A 392 -8.56 -55.58 16.62
N SER A 393 -8.06 -54.42 17.10
CA SER A 393 -7.48 -54.18 18.45
C SER A 393 -8.10 -52.95 19.14
N PRO A 394 -8.21 -52.81 20.49
CA PRO A 394 -8.96 -51.75 21.19
C PRO A 394 -8.30 -50.35 21.38
N LEU A 395 -7.21 -50.00 20.66
CA LEU A 395 -6.54 -48.68 20.74
C LEU A 395 -7.07 -47.64 19.70
N VAL A 396 -8.26 -47.86 19.15
CA VAL A 396 -8.72 -47.38 17.81
C VAL A 396 -9.23 -45.94 17.76
N ASN A 397 -9.68 -45.38 18.87
CA ASN A 397 -10.45 -44.12 18.81
C ASN A 397 -9.58 -42.85 18.85
N TYR A 398 -8.26 -42.97 18.67
CA TYR A 398 -7.32 -41.87 18.92
C TYR A 398 -6.42 -41.61 17.71
N PRO A 399 -6.12 -40.34 17.38
CA PRO A 399 -5.28 -40.03 16.24
C PRO A 399 -3.87 -40.61 16.33
N ASN A 400 -3.48 -41.42 15.35
CA ASN A 400 -2.13 -42.00 15.26
C ASN A 400 -1.80 -42.39 13.81
N ASN A 401 -0.54 -42.32 13.40
CA ASN A 401 -0.08 -42.86 12.12
C ASN A 401 -0.57 -44.29 11.85
N ILE A 402 -0.69 -45.14 12.88
CA ILE A 402 -1.19 -46.52 12.74
C ILE A 402 -2.71 -46.67 12.92
N ALA A 403 -3.45 -45.57 13.02
CA ALA A 403 -4.89 -45.60 13.26
C ALA A 403 -5.68 -46.14 12.05
N ASN A 404 -5.16 -45.93 10.84
CA ASN A 404 -5.69 -46.49 9.59
C ASN A 404 -4.55 -47.05 8.72
N ASN A 405 -4.88 -47.64 7.58
CA ASN A 405 -3.90 -48.24 6.68
C ASN A 405 -3.12 -47.21 5.81
N LEU A 406 -3.48 -45.92 5.82
CA LEU A 406 -2.91 -44.92 4.91
C LEU A 406 -1.41 -44.78 5.09
N TYR A 407 -0.94 -44.56 6.34
CA TYR A 407 0.48 -44.39 6.61
C TYR A 407 1.28 -45.62 6.19
N PHE A 408 0.79 -46.82 6.52
CA PHE A 408 1.39 -48.09 6.08
C PHE A 408 1.50 -48.16 4.55
N ASN A 409 0.43 -47.83 3.83
CA ASN A 409 0.41 -47.87 2.36
C ASN A 409 1.49 -46.96 1.74
N ILE A 410 1.74 -45.77 2.30
CA ILE A 410 2.67 -44.78 1.73
C ILE A 410 4.10 -44.85 2.28
N SER A 411 4.31 -45.44 3.46
CA SER A 411 5.59 -45.40 4.17
C SER A 411 6.22 -46.76 4.46
N ASP A 412 5.58 -47.88 4.08
CA ASP A 412 6.11 -49.22 4.34
C ASP A 412 7.49 -49.42 3.70
N THR A 413 8.45 -49.81 4.53
CA THR A 413 9.83 -50.13 4.15
C THR A 413 10.08 -51.63 4.03
N THR A 414 9.11 -52.47 4.40
CA THR A 414 9.20 -53.93 4.32
C THR A 414 8.89 -54.48 2.92
N GLY A 415 8.33 -53.64 2.04
CA GLY A 415 7.96 -53.99 0.67
C GLY A 415 6.68 -54.83 0.57
N VAL A 416 5.88 -54.84 1.64
CA VAL A 416 4.58 -55.54 1.71
C VAL A 416 3.47 -54.66 1.13
N SER A 417 3.61 -53.33 1.22
CA SER A 417 2.70 -52.39 0.55
C SER A 417 2.67 -52.60 -0.98
N LEU A 418 1.47 -52.52 -1.57
CA LEU A 418 1.26 -52.58 -3.02
C LEU A 418 1.57 -51.26 -3.75
N TYR A 419 2.04 -50.26 -3.00
CA TYR A 419 2.39 -48.94 -3.46
C TYR A 419 3.90 -48.83 -3.64
N ASN A 420 4.32 -48.00 -4.58
CA ASN A 420 5.74 -47.66 -4.75
C ASN A 420 6.15 -46.61 -3.71
N THR A 421 6.35 -47.03 -2.47
CA THR A 421 6.61 -46.13 -1.33
C THR A 421 7.86 -45.28 -1.52
N SER A 422 8.88 -45.80 -2.23
CA SER A 422 10.08 -45.04 -2.61
C SER A 422 9.78 -43.88 -3.55
N ALA A 423 8.91 -44.08 -4.55
CA ALA A 423 8.52 -43.03 -5.49
C ALA A 423 7.63 -41.96 -4.84
N ILE A 424 6.72 -42.37 -3.94
CA ILE A 424 5.91 -41.43 -3.14
C ILE A 424 6.82 -40.60 -2.23
N ARG A 425 7.76 -41.25 -1.52
CA ARG A 425 8.72 -40.57 -0.64
C ARG A 425 9.60 -39.58 -1.38
N GLY A 426 10.03 -39.94 -2.59
CA GLY A 426 10.87 -39.13 -3.46
C GLY A 426 10.23 -37.81 -3.94
N PHE A 427 8.98 -37.51 -3.55
CA PHE A 427 8.21 -36.30 -3.84
C PHE A 427 7.82 -36.12 -5.31
N VAL A 428 8.76 -36.30 -6.23
CA VAL A 428 8.58 -35.90 -7.63
C VAL A 428 7.50 -36.72 -8.32
N SER A 429 7.63 -38.05 -8.33
CA SER A 429 6.63 -38.96 -8.92
C SER A 429 5.45 -39.30 -7.98
N ALA A 430 5.34 -38.63 -6.83
CA ALA A 430 4.37 -38.97 -5.81
C ALA A 430 2.92 -38.83 -6.30
N SER A 431 2.57 -37.74 -6.99
CA SER A 431 1.22 -37.52 -7.50
C SER A 431 0.82 -38.60 -8.49
N GLN A 432 1.69 -38.92 -9.47
CA GLN A 432 1.42 -39.96 -10.46
C GLN A 432 1.18 -41.34 -9.83
N GLU A 433 1.98 -41.72 -8.82
CA GLU A 433 1.84 -42.99 -8.12
C GLU A 433 0.56 -43.05 -7.26
N LEU A 434 0.17 -41.95 -6.62
CA LEU A 434 -1.04 -41.86 -5.82
C LEU A 434 -2.30 -41.84 -6.70
N GLU A 435 -2.30 -41.04 -7.77
CA GLU A 435 -3.41 -40.95 -8.73
C GLU A 435 -3.65 -42.27 -9.46
N ALA A 436 -2.59 -43.01 -9.81
CA ALA A 436 -2.70 -44.35 -10.37
C ALA A 436 -3.41 -45.35 -9.43
N LYS A 437 -3.48 -45.05 -8.13
CA LYS A 437 -4.18 -45.85 -7.11
C LYS A 437 -5.57 -45.31 -6.78
N GLY A 438 -5.97 -44.19 -7.38
CA GLY A 438 -7.30 -43.59 -7.22
C GLY A 438 -7.37 -42.44 -6.21
N TYR A 439 -6.24 -41.96 -5.68
CA TYR A 439 -6.22 -40.73 -4.88
C TYR A 439 -6.35 -39.50 -5.79
N ILE A 440 -7.02 -38.46 -5.31
CA ILE A 440 -7.24 -37.21 -6.05
C ILE A 440 -6.45 -36.07 -5.38
N ASN A 441 -5.53 -35.46 -6.13
CA ASN A 441 -4.79 -34.28 -5.67
C ASN A 441 -5.74 -33.09 -5.46
N GLY A 442 -5.54 -32.33 -4.38
CA GLY A 442 -6.42 -31.24 -3.94
C GLY A 442 -7.64 -31.69 -3.13
N ILE A 443 -7.92 -33.00 -3.04
CA ILE A 443 -8.98 -33.58 -2.21
C ILE A 443 -8.39 -34.49 -1.14
N ASP A 444 -7.77 -35.60 -1.54
CA ASP A 444 -7.24 -36.60 -0.61
C ASP A 444 -5.87 -36.21 -0.07
N PHE A 445 -5.06 -35.59 -0.91
CA PHE A 445 -3.71 -35.13 -0.58
C PHE A 445 -3.37 -33.84 -1.31
N GLU A 446 -2.39 -33.11 -0.77
CA GLU A 446 -1.79 -31.93 -1.34
C GLU A 446 -0.27 -32.09 -1.35
N LYS A 447 0.34 -31.93 -2.52
CA LYS A 447 1.79 -31.99 -2.71
C LYS A 447 2.34 -30.57 -2.79
N TYR A 448 3.26 -30.21 -1.90
CA TYR A 448 3.83 -28.86 -1.87
C TYR A 448 5.36 -28.87 -1.70
N GLU A 449 6.06 -28.17 -2.59
CA GLU A 449 7.51 -28.06 -2.59
C GLU A 449 7.96 -26.91 -1.66
N ASN A 450 9.02 -27.11 -0.89
CA ASN A 450 9.61 -26.06 -0.04
C ASN A 450 8.60 -25.37 0.91
N ALA A 451 7.67 -26.12 1.50
CA ALA A 451 6.80 -25.61 2.55
C ALA A 451 7.64 -25.08 3.72
N ARG A 452 7.22 -23.96 4.32
CA ARG A 452 7.92 -23.29 5.41
C ARG A 452 7.39 -23.78 6.75
N LEU A 453 8.30 -24.14 7.65
CA LEU A 453 7.96 -24.41 9.05
C LEU A 453 7.65 -23.08 9.78
N LEU A 454 6.48 -22.98 10.40
CA LEU A 454 6.13 -21.85 11.26
C LEU A 454 6.90 -21.88 12.58
N LEU A 455 7.40 -20.72 12.98
CA LEU A 455 8.06 -20.55 14.27
C LEU A 455 7.01 -20.51 15.40
N PRO A 456 7.37 -20.95 16.63
CA PRO A 456 6.47 -20.87 17.79
C PRO A 456 5.99 -19.44 18.13
N SER A 457 6.66 -18.40 17.63
CA SER A 457 6.22 -17.00 17.76
C SER A 457 5.13 -16.59 16.77
N GLU A 458 4.86 -17.39 15.75
CA GLU A 458 3.89 -17.10 14.68
C GLU A 458 2.52 -17.74 14.93
N TYR A 459 2.39 -18.59 15.95
CA TYR A 459 1.14 -19.23 16.33
C TYR A 459 1.03 -19.40 17.85
N THR A 460 -0.17 -19.73 18.31
CA THR A 460 -0.44 -20.15 19.69
C THR A 460 -1.08 -21.53 19.67
N LEU A 461 -0.62 -22.42 20.55
CA LEU A 461 -1.11 -23.79 20.67
C LEU A 461 -1.90 -23.95 21.97
N ASN A 462 -3.13 -24.42 21.89
CA ASN A 462 -3.82 -24.96 23.06
C ASN A 462 -3.52 -26.45 23.17
N ALA A 463 -2.58 -26.80 24.03
CA ALA A 463 -2.08 -28.18 24.14
C ALA A 463 -3.12 -29.17 24.71
N GLN A 464 -4.12 -28.71 25.47
CA GLN A 464 -5.13 -29.59 26.06
C GLN A 464 -6.32 -29.83 25.13
N LEU A 465 -6.76 -28.78 24.42
CA LEU A 465 -7.89 -28.85 23.50
C LEU A 465 -7.48 -29.20 22.06
N GLY A 466 -6.18 -29.21 21.75
CA GLY A 466 -5.65 -29.70 20.47
C GLY A 466 -6.03 -28.83 19.27
N TYR A 467 -5.88 -27.51 19.40
CA TYR A 467 -6.03 -26.57 18.29
C TYR A 467 -4.88 -25.56 18.25
N VAL A 468 -4.61 -25.05 17.05
CA VAL A 468 -3.67 -23.95 16.80
C VAL A 468 -4.43 -22.69 16.38
N SER A 469 -3.94 -21.54 16.82
CA SER A 469 -4.38 -20.22 16.36
C SER A 469 -3.19 -19.46 15.77
N LEU A 470 -3.24 -19.16 14.48
CA LEU A 470 -2.22 -18.42 13.77
C LEU A 470 -2.30 -16.92 14.09
N ASN A 471 -1.15 -16.23 14.09
CA ASN A 471 -1.12 -14.79 14.33
C ASN A 471 -1.59 -13.98 13.10
N SER A 472 -1.45 -14.54 11.90
CA SER A 472 -1.95 -14.00 10.63
C SER A 472 -2.92 -14.97 9.98
N SER A 473 -3.94 -14.45 9.31
CA SER A 473 -4.82 -15.27 8.46
C SER A 473 -4.06 -15.83 7.27
N LEU A 474 -4.40 -17.05 6.87
CA LEU A 474 -3.91 -17.64 5.63
C LEU A 474 -4.75 -17.15 4.46
N ASN A 475 -4.12 -16.97 3.29
CA ASN A 475 -4.83 -16.76 2.05
C ASN A 475 -5.62 -18.03 1.67
N SER A 476 -6.66 -17.86 0.86
CA SER A 476 -7.52 -18.96 0.41
C SER A 476 -6.75 -20.02 -0.39
N ASP A 477 -5.67 -19.66 -1.07
CA ASP A 477 -4.80 -20.57 -1.85
C ASP A 477 -3.63 -21.19 -1.05
N ASN A 478 -3.42 -20.79 0.20
CA ASN A 478 -2.35 -21.33 1.04
C ASN A 478 -2.73 -22.68 1.65
N ILE A 479 -1.77 -23.60 1.73
CA ILE A 479 -1.92 -24.84 2.47
C ILE A 479 -1.57 -24.66 3.96
N LEU A 480 -2.21 -25.46 4.81
CA LEU A 480 -1.84 -25.65 6.21
C LEU A 480 -1.79 -27.14 6.50
N ALA A 481 -0.61 -27.62 6.91
CA ALA A 481 -0.41 -29.00 7.30
C ALA A 481 0.36 -29.10 8.61
N VAL A 482 0.17 -30.20 9.34
CA VAL A 482 0.75 -30.39 10.68
C VAL A 482 1.31 -31.79 10.87
N ALA A 483 2.37 -31.88 11.66
CA ALA A 483 2.80 -33.09 12.35
C ALA A 483 2.75 -32.82 13.84
N PHE A 484 2.17 -33.72 14.62
CA PHE A 484 2.05 -33.52 16.07
C PHE A 484 2.18 -34.82 16.85
N GLN A 485 2.61 -34.67 18.09
CA GLN A 485 2.76 -35.74 19.06
C GLN A 485 2.08 -35.30 20.36
N TYR A 486 1.37 -36.23 20.98
CA TYR A 486 0.63 -35.97 22.21
C TYR A 486 0.68 -37.17 23.15
N THR A 487 0.42 -36.90 24.43
CA THR A 487 0.25 -37.94 25.44
C THR A 487 -1.21 -38.08 25.81
N LEU A 488 -1.65 -39.32 25.97
CA LEU A 488 -2.98 -39.67 26.45
C LEU A 488 -2.85 -40.88 27.38
N ASP A 489 -3.29 -40.74 28.63
CA ASP A 489 -3.19 -41.78 29.67
C ASP A 489 -1.77 -42.38 29.83
N GLY A 490 -0.73 -41.56 29.58
CA GLY A 490 0.68 -41.97 29.67
C GLY A 490 1.24 -42.67 28.42
N GLN A 491 0.42 -42.90 27.39
CA GLN A 491 0.86 -43.38 26.08
C GLN A 491 1.14 -42.22 25.12
N VAL A 492 2.14 -42.38 24.26
CA VAL A 492 2.52 -41.39 23.26
C VAL A 492 1.91 -41.76 21.92
N PHE A 493 1.25 -40.79 21.29
CA PHE A 493 0.66 -40.90 19.96
C PHE A 493 1.29 -39.87 19.04
N GLN A 494 1.50 -40.21 17.77
CA GLN A 494 2.08 -39.34 16.76
C GLN A 494 1.25 -39.41 15.48
N VAL A 495 1.01 -38.25 14.87
CA VAL A 495 0.37 -38.11 13.56
C VAL A 495 1.28 -37.27 12.67
N GLY A 496 1.58 -37.78 11.48
CA GLY A 496 2.59 -37.23 10.59
C GLY A 496 4.03 -37.57 11.02
N GLU A 497 4.96 -36.95 10.31
CA GLU A 497 6.40 -37.10 10.50
C GLU A 497 7.02 -35.74 10.81
N PHE A 498 7.93 -35.70 11.77
CA PHE A 498 8.67 -34.49 12.07
C PHE A 498 9.91 -34.35 11.19
N SER A 499 10.36 -33.11 10.99
CA SER A 499 11.63 -32.79 10.33
C SER A 499 12.84 -33.52 10.93
N THR A 500 12.75 -33.88 12.21
CA THR A 500 13.80 -34.57 12.99
C THR A 500 13.77 -36.09 12.90
N ASP A 501 12.78 -36.70 12.22
CA ASP A 501 12.58 -38.16 12.19
C ASP A 501 13.53 -38.90 11.21
N GLY A 502 14.58 -38.22 10.73
CA GLY A 502 15.63 -38.83 9.91
C GLY A 502 15.39 -38.77 8.39
N ILE A 503 14.43 -37.97 7.93
CA ILE A 503 14.12 -37.79 6.51
C ILE A 503 15.11 -36.77 5.90
N THR A 504 16.10 -37.29 5.21
CA THR A 504 17.20 -36.50 4.62
C THR A 504 16.92 -36.04 3.19
N GLY A 505 17.58 -34.94 2.81
CA GLY A 505 17.52 -34.40 1.45
C GLY A 505 16.17 -33.79 1.06
N GLN A 506 15.79 -34.02 -0.19
CA GLN A 506 14.57 -33.51 -0.86
C GLN A 506 13.36 -34.46 -0.71
N ASN A 507 13.49 -35.53 0.06
CA ASN A 507 12.38 -36.45 0.31
C ASN A 507 11.23 -35.71 1.03
N SER A 508 10.00 -36.10 0.69
CA SER A 508 8.80 -35.52 1.27
C SER A 508 8.58 -35.97 2.71
N LEU A 509 8.12 -35.06 3.56
CA LEU A 509 7.50 -35.36 4.85
C LEU A 509 6.03 -35.70 4.64
N TYR A 510 5.55 -36.76 5.27
CA TYR A 510 4.12 -37.06 5.31
C TYR A 510 3.49 -36.38 6.51
N VAL A 511 2.53 -35.51 6.26
CA VAL A 511 1.91 -34.65 7.29
C VAL A 511 0.39 -34.67 7.14
N LYS A 512 -0.32 -34.28 8.20
CA LYS A 512 -1.78 -34.19 8.16
C LYS A 512 -2.21 -32.84 7.57
N LEU A 513 -3.11 -32.87 6.60
CA LEU A 513 -3.68 -31.67 5.99
C LEU A 513 -4.78 -31.09 6.87
N LEU A 514 -4.67 -29.81 7.25
CA LEU A 514 -5.73 -29.07 7.94
C LEU A 514 -6.52 -28.16 6.98
N LYS A 515 -5.83 -27.58 5.99
CA LYS A 515 -6.41 -26.78 4.92
C LYS A 515 -5.65 -27.02 3.62
N GLY A 516 -6.38 -27.31 2.53
CA GLY A 516 -5.83 -27.42 1.17
C GLY A 516 -5.77 -26.09 0.42
N THR A 517 -5.29 -26.16 -0.84
CA THR A 517 -5.22 -25.00 -1.74
C THR A 517 -6.59 -24.57 -2.27
N SER A 518 -7.52 -25.53 -2.35
CA SER A 518 -8.91 -25.27 -2.73
C SER A 518 -9.82 -25.36 -1.49
N VAL A 519 -10.64 -24.33 -1.29
CA VAL A 519 -11.65 -24.31 -0.22
C VAL A 519 -12.89 -25.05 -0.71
N SER A 520 -13.21 -26.17 -0.09
CA SER A 520 -14.44 -26.91 -0.31
C SER A 520 -15.12 -27.19 1.02
N THR A 521 -16.33 -26.67 1.20
CA THR A 521 -17.09 -26.82 2.45
C THR A 521 -17.62 -28.24 2.68
N SER A 522 -17.57 -29.08 1.64
CA SER A 522 -17.94 -30.50 1.70
C SER A 522 -16.84 -31.40 2.26
N LEU A 523 -15.58 -30.94 2.29
CA LEU A 523 -14.45 -31.73 2.77
C LEU A 523 -14.33 -31.67 4.30
N PRO A 524 -13.92 -32.76 4.98
CA PRO A 524 -13.71 -32.77 6.43
C PRO A 524 -12.69 -31.74 6.95
N THR A 525 -11.75 -31.28 6.12
CA THR A 525 -10.82 -30.18 6.45
C THR A 525 -11.56 -28.88 6.78
N TRP A 526 -12.71 -28.62 6.14
CA TRP A 526 -13.57 -27.47 6.45
C TRP A 526 -14.05 -27.48 7.90
N ASN A 527 -14.32 -28.67 8.45
CA ASN A 527 -14.79 -28.85 9.82
C ASN A 527 -13.67 -28.64 10.85
N LEU A 528 -12.40 -28.80 10.46
CA LEU A 528 -11.25 -28.54 11.34
C LEU A 528 -11.03 -27.04 11.58
N MET A 529 -11.49 -26.17 10.67
CA MET A 529 -11.49 -24.73 10.90
C MET A 529 -12.52 -24.36 11.97
N MET A 530 -12.04 -23.72 13.04
CA MET A 530 -12.88 -23.23 14.13
C MET A 530 -13.65 -21.97 13.69
N LYS A 531 -14.98 -22.00 13.83
CA LYS A 531 -15.90 -20.91 13.46
C LYS A 531 -16.61 -20.32 14.68
N ASN A 532 -15.95 -20.42 15.83
CA ASN A 532 -16.49 -20.11 17.15
C ASN A 532 -15.55 -19.16 17.94
N VAL A 533 -14.67 -18.45 17.21
CA VAL A 533 -13.68 -17.52 17.75
C VAL A 533 -13.92 -16.14 17.15
N TYR A 534 -14.04 -15.12 18.01
CA TYR A 534 -14.34 -13.74 17.61
C TYR A 534 -13.28 -12.78 18.15
N ALA A 535 -12.72 -11.95 17.25
CA ALA A 535 -11.77 -10.91 17.63
C ALA A 535 -12.47 -9.63 18.07
N LEU A 536 -12.11 -9.14 19.26
CA LEU A 536 -12.61 -7.87 19.80
C LEU A 536 -11.81 -6.67 19.28
N GLY A 537 -10.66 -6.90 18.64
CA GLY A 537 -9.79 -5.84 18.11
C GLY A 537 -8.95 -5.11 19.17
N ALA A 538 -8.78 -5.71 20.36
CA ALA A 538 -8.03 -5.13 21.46
C ALA A 538 -6.99 -6.09 22.05
N PHE A 539 -5.99 -5.51 22.72
CA PHE A 539 -4.94 -6.27 23.40
C PHE A 539 -4.97 -5.97 24.90
N ASN A 540 -4.53 -6.93 25.71
CA ASN A 540 -4.45 -6.82 27.17
C ASN A 540 -5.77 -6.32 27.80
N ILE A 541 -6.84 -7.03 27.47
CA ILE A 541 -8.18 -6.76 27.98
C ILE A 541 -8.20 -7.03 29.49
N SER A 542 -8.72 -6.06 30.23
CA SER A 542 -8.94 -6.18 31.67
C SER A 542 -10.20 -7.01 31.92
N PRO A 543 -10.20 -7.93 32.90
CA PRO A 543 -11.42 -8.56 33.40
C PRO A 543 -12.37 -7.53 34.04
N THR A 544 -11.83 -6.44 34.58
CA THR A 544 -12.61 -5.35 35.18
C THR A 544 -13.35 -4.59 34.09
N ASP A 545 -14.67 -4.41 34.29
CA ASP A 545 -15.58 -3.74 33.36
C ASP A 545 -15.74 -4.44 31.99
N PHE A 546 -15.31 -5.70 31.88
CA PHE A 546 -15.63 -6.54 30.73
C PHE A 546 -17.09 -7.00 30.80
N TYR A 547 -17.84 -6.72 29.74
CA TYR A 547 -19.19 -7.23 29.57
C TYR A 547 -19.32 -7.73 28.14
N LEU A 548 -19.92 -8.91 27.98
CA LEU A 548 -20.27 -9.50 26.69
C LEU A 548 -21.62 -10.16 26.85
N ASP A 549 -22.52 -9.89 25.90
CA ASP A 549 -23.80 -10.56 25.79
C ASP A 549 -24.14 -10.80 24.32
N ILE A 550 -25.08 -11.70 24.08
CA ILE A 550 -25.49 -12.11 22.74
C ILE A 550 -26.94 -11.69 22.56
N PHE A 551 -27.18 -10.92 21.50
CA PHE A 551 -28.49 -10.41 21.14
C PHE A 551 -29.00 -11.08 19.88
N TYR A 552 -30.32 -11.29 19.82
CA TYR A 552 -31.04 -11.72 18.63
C TYR A 552 -31.91 -10.57 18.11
N MET A 553 -31.75 -10.21 16.85
CA MET A 553 -32.55 -9.18 16.18
C MET A 553 -33.92 -9.76 15.79
N ASN A 554 -34.93 -9.40 16.57
CA ASN A 554 -36.29 -9.90 16.36
C ASN A 554 -36.90 -9.32 15.08
N PRO A 555 -37.23 -10.15 14.06
CA PRO A 555 -37.79 -9.68 12.80
C PRO A 555 -39.17 -9.01 12.94
N ALA A 556 -39.94 -9.33 13.98
CA ALA A 556 -41.29 -8.80 14.15
C ALA A 556 -41.30 -7.37 14.72
N THR A 557 -40.31 -7.02 15.55
CA THR A 557 -40.23 -5.72 16.23
C THR A 557 -39.08 -4.84 15.72
N GLY A 558 -38.07 -5.43 15.06
CA GLY A 558 -36.83 -4.75 14.71
C GLY A 558 -35.94 -4.44 15.92
N VAL A 559 -36.23 -5.04 17.08
CA VAL A 559 -35.50 -4.79 18.34
C VAL A 559 -34.62 -5.99 18.67
N GLU A 560 -33.40 -5.70 19.11
CA GLU A 560 -32.46 -6.68 19.64
C GLU A 560 -32.82 -7.09 21.07
N ILE A 561 -32.91 -8.39 21.30
CA ILE A 561 -33.26 -8.98 22.59
C ILE A 561 -32.21 -10.03 23.00
N PRO A 562 -31.82 -10.12 24.29
CA PRO A 562 -30.76 -11.02 24.73
C PRO A 562 -31.23 -12.48 24.91
N PHE A 563 -32.38 -12.85 24.35
CA PHE A 563 -33.00 -14.19 24.43
C PHE A 563 -33.82 -14.46 23.17
N ILE A 564 -34.18 -15.72 22.93
CA ILE A 564 -35.07 -16.09 21.81
C ILE A 564 -36.53 -16.05 22.29
N PRO A 565 -37.47 -15.39 21.59
CA PRO A 565 -38.83 -15.15 22.09
C PRO A 565 -39.81 -16.32 21.90
N GLU A 566 -39.32 -17.52 21.57
CA GLU A 566 -40.12 -18.72 21.25
C GLU A 566 -39.38 -20.00 21.70
N GLY A 567 -40.12 -21.07 21.98
CA GLY A 567 -39.56 -22.37 22.34
C GLY A 567 -39.15 -22.51 23.82
N GLU A 568 -38.39 -23.55 24.11
CA GLU A 568 -38.00 -23.97 25.46
C GLU A 568 -37.01 -23.02 26.13
N ILE A 569 -36.19 -22.34 25.32
CA ILE A 569 -35.19 -21.37 25.80
C ILE A 569 -35.73 -19.93 25.87
N ASN A 570 -37.05 -19.76 25.81
CA ASN A 570 -37.67 -18.45 25.90
C ASN A 570 -37.42 -17.79 27.26
N GLY A 571 -36.88 -16.57 27.23
CA GLY A 571 -36.53 -15.78 28.41
C GLY A 571 -35.21 -16.16 29.06
N ILE A 572 -34.44 -17.09 28.49
CA ILE A 572 -33.10 -17.45 28.96
C ILE A 572 -32.06 -16.59 28.21
N PRO A 573 -31.14 -15.90 28.91
CA PRO A 573 -30.06 -15.14 28.27
C PRO A 573 -29.24 -16.02 27.31
N LEU A 574 -28.97 -15.51 26.11
CA LEU A 574 -28.24 -16.24 25.08
C LEU A 574 -26.80 -16.55 25.49
N VAL A 575 -26.17 -15.69 26.28
CA VAL A 575 -24.84 -15.98 26.86
C VAL A 575 -24.85 -17.31 27.65
N SER A 576 -25.89 -17.58 28.44
CA SER A 576 -26.05 -18.84 29.17
C SER A 576 -26.43 -19.99 28.23
N VAL A 577 -27.26 -19.75 27.21
CA VAL A 577 -27.63 -20.77 26.20
C VAL A 577 -26.38 -21.29 25.46
N MET A 578 -25.43 -20.40 25.16
CA MET A 578 -24.18 -20.72 24.45
C MET A 578 -23.07 -21.24 25.37
N ASN A 579 -23.40 -21.61 26.61
CA ASN A 579 -22.47 -22.13 27.62
C ASN A 579 -21.33 -21.15 28.01
N LEU A 580 -21.50 -19.84 27.76
CA LEU A 580 -20.57 -18.79 28.15
C LEU A 580 -20.80 -18.25 29.58
N ASP A 581 -21.90 -18.65 30.21
CA ASP A 581 -22.28 -18.32 31.59
C ASP A 581 -22.69 -19.62 32.29
N GLN A 582 -21.73 -20.22 33.00
CA GLN A 582 -21.87 -21.44 33.78
C GLN A 582 -21.47 -21.23 35.24
N LEU A 583 -20.71 -20.18 35.55
CA LEU A 583 -20.24 -19.86 36.88
C LEU A 583 -20.93 -18.60 37.41
N ASN A 584 -21.06 -18.50 38.73
CA ASN A 584 -21.45 -17.25 39.36
C ASN A 584 -20.21 -16.41 39.74
N SER A 585 -20.43 -15.18 40.21
CA SER A 585 -19.38 -14.30 40.77
C SER A 585 -18.45 -14.93 41.85
N SER A 586 -18.83 -16.05 42.47
CA SER A 586 -18.00 -16.81 43.42
C SER A 586 -17.30 -18.03 42.80
N ASN A 587 -17.30 -18.15 41.47
CA ASN A 587 -16.78 -19.28 40.68
C ASN A 587 -17.45 -20.63 41.01
N GLN A 588 -18.71 -20.63 41.43
CA GLN A 588 -19.49 -21.85 41.63
C GLN A 588 -20.32 -22.15 40.38
N ALA A 589 -20.48 -23.43 40.04
CA ALA A 589 -21.23 -23.91 38.87
C ALA A 589 -22.75 -23.61 38.97
N SER A 590 -23.11 -22.36 38.72
CA SER A 590 -24.47 -21.84 38.66
C SER A 590 -24.45 -20.59 37.76
N PRO A 591 -25.15 -20.60 36.61
CA PRO A 591 -25.26 -19.42 35.75
C PRO A 591 -25.88 -18.23 36.49
N ASP A 592 -25.38 -17.02 36.26
CA ASP A 592 -25.92 -15.78 36.85
C ASP A 592 -26.32 -14.71 35.81
N GLY A 593 -26.25 -15.05 34.52
CA GLY A 593 -26.61 -14.19 33.39
C GLY A 593 -25.46 -13.31 32.92
N VAL A 594 -24.24 -13.50 33.44
CA VAL A 594 -23.05 -12.72 33.09
C VAL A 594 -22.01 -13.63 32.45
N PHE A 595 -21.31 -13.13 31.43
CA PHE A 595 -20.23 -13.86 30.77
C PHE A 595 -19.11 -14.27 31.75
N ASP A 596 -18.73 -15.55 31.71
CA ASP A 596 -17.62 -16.10 32.48
C ASP A 596 -16.27 -15.66 31.89
N TYR A 597 -15.57 -14.73 32.53
CA TYR A 597 -14.23 -14.32 32.10
C TYR A 597 -13.16 -15.34 32.55
N ILE A 598 -12.87 -16.34 31.70
CA ILE A 598 -11.88 -17.40 31.98
C ILE A 598 -10.79 -17.36 30.92
N ASN A 599 -9.65 -16.76 31.28
CA ASN A 599 -8.54 -16.60 30.35
C ASN A 599 -7.99 -17.96 29.89
N GLY A 600 -7.93 -18.18 28.57
CA GLY A 600 -7.54 -19.43 27.93
C GLY A 600 -8.70 -20.40 27.63
N ILE A 601 -9.91 -20.12 28.10
CA ILE A 601 -11.11 -20.95 27.85
C ILE A 601 -12.18 -20.16 27.09
N THR A 602 -12.70 -19.08 27.68
CA THR A 602 -13.76 -18.26 27.09
C THR A 602 -13.22 -16.97 26.47
N ILE A 603 -12.05 -16.51 26.91
CA ILE A 603 -11.37 -15.34 26.35
C ILE A 603 -9.85 -15.53 26.39
N ASN A 604 -9.12 -14.93 25.46
CA ASN A 604 -7.69 -14.70 25.57
C ASN A 604 -7.45 -13.20 25.76
N SER A 605 -7.10 -12.80 26.98
CA SER A 605 -6.94 -11.39 27.34
C SER A 605 -5.82 -10.70 26.57
N SER A 606 -4.77 -11.44 26.17
CA SER A 606 -3.58 -10.83 25.58
C SER A 606 -3.84 -10.29 24.17
N ASN A 607 -4.61 -11.02 23.37
CA ASN A 607 -4.95 -10.69 21.98
C ASN A 607 -6.44 -10.41 21.74
N GLY A 608 -7.24 -10.37 22.81
CA GLY A 608 -8.65 -9.95 22.78
C GLY A 608 -9.56 -10.85 21.94
N ARG A 609 -9.40 -12.16 22.07
CA ARG A 609 -10.23 -13.15 21.36
C ARG A 609 -11.19 -13.85 22.29
N VAL A 610 -12.46 -13.92 21.92
CA VAL A 610 -13.49 -14.68 22.64
C VAL A 610 -13.64 -16.04 21.99
N TYR A 611 -13.66 -17.09 22.80
CA TYR A 611 -13.82 -18.49 22.38
C TYR A 611 -15.12 -19.02 22.95
N PHE A 612 -16.00 -19.52 22.08
CA PHE A 612 -17.20 -20.20 22.54
C PHE A 612 -16.84 -21.65 22.92
N PRO A 613 -17.28 -22.15 24.08
CA PRO A 613 -16.98 -23.52 24.54
C PRO A 613 -17.77 -24.60 23.77
N VAL A 614 -18.42 -24.22 22.68
CA VAL A 614 -19.21 -25.06 21.78
C VAL A 614 -18.73 -24.83 20.35
N LEU A 615 -18.80 -25.86 19.50
CA LEU A 615 -18.25 -25.84 18.14
C LEU A 615 -19.05 -24.94 17.21
N GLU A 616 -20.37 -25.04 17.29
CA GLU A 616 -21.31 -24.34 16.41
C GLU A 616 -22.39 -23.65 17.23
N PRO A 617 -22.05 -22.58 17.98
CA PRO A 617 -22.96 -21.94 18.92
C PRO A 617 -24.30 -21.56 18.29
N PHE A 618 -24.28 -20.95 17.12
CA PHE A 618 -25.49 -20.48 16.45
C PHE A 618 -26.16 -21.54 15.55
N GLY A 619 -25.51 -22.68 15.34
CA GLY A 619 -25.95 -23.76 14.44
C GLY A 619 -26.45 -24.97 15.23
N SER A 620 -25.71 -26.08 15.15
CA SER A 620 -26.11 -27.35 15.77
C SER A 620 -26.30 -27.27 17.29
N HIS A 621 -25.49 -26.48 18.02
CA HIS A 621 -25.66 -26.30 19.47
C HIS A 621 -26.99 -25.62 19.80
N LEU A 622 -27.29 -24.47 19.18
CA LEU A 622 -28.57 -23.78 19.38
C LEU A 622 -29.76 -24.67 18.98
N ARG A 623 -29.65 -25.36 17.83
CA ARG A 623 -30.65 -26.31 17.36
C ARG A 623 -30.94 -27.41 18.38
N SER A 624 -29.92 -27.92 19.07
CA SER A 624 -30.06 -28.96 20.10
C SER A 624 -30.88 -28.51 21.32
N LYS A 625 -31.04 -27.19 21.53
CA LYS A 625 -31.82 -26.64 22.65
C LYS A 625 -33.33 -26.66 22.42
N PHE A 626 -33.78 -27.00 21.21
CA PHE A 626 -35.20 -27.11 20.87
C PHE A 626 -35.58 -28.56 20.64
N SER A 627 -36.73 -28.99 21.17
CA SER A 627 -37.29 -30.30 20.84
C SER A 627 -38.02 -30.29 19.49
N ASN A 628 -38.59 -29.14 19.11
CA ASN A 628 -39.31 -28.95 17.85
C ASN A 628 -38.39 -28.42 16.75
N GLN A 629 -38.11 -29.27 15.76
CA GLN A 629 -37.24 -28.92 14.64
C GLN A 629 -37.76 -27.74 13.80
N GLN A 630 -39.08 -27.53 13.68
CA GLN A 630 -39.61 -26.38 12.93
C GLN A 630 -39.34 -25.04 13.63
N ILE A 631 -39.23 -25.04 14.96
CA ILE A 631 -38.86 -23.85 15.73
C ILE A 631 -37.35 -23.66 15.65
N ALA A 632 -36.57 -24.75 15.78
CA ALA A 632 -35.13 -24.73 15.61
C ALA A 632 -34.73 -24.16 14.24
N ASP A 633 -35.40 -24.60 13.17
CA ASP A 633 -35.21 -24.14 11.79
C ASP A 633 -35.48 -22.65 11.59
N LYS A 634 -36.16 -21.96 12.51
CA LYS A 634 -36.30 -20.50 12.43
C LYS A 634 -35.02 -19.81 12.91
N PHE A 635 -34.45 -20.27 14.01
CA PHE A 635 -33.37 -19.57 14.73
C PHE A 635 -31.97 -20.10 14.44
N ALA A 636 -31.81 -21.39 14.18
CA ALA A 636 -30.51 -21.99 13.88
C ALA A 636 -29.93 -21.38 12.60
N PHE A 637 -28.68 -20.92 12.71
CA PHE A 637 -27.88 -20.32 11.65
C PHE A 637 -26.89 -21.36 11.12
N ASP A 638 -27.40 -22.46 10.58
CA ASP A 638 -26.56 -23.57 10.11
C ASP A 638 -25.71 -23.17 8.89
N THR A 639 -26.20 -22.26 8.05
CA THR A 639 -25.49 -21.73 6.87
C THR A 639 -24.11 -21.19 7.24
N LEU A 640 -23.96 -20.57 8.42
CA LEU A 640 -22.69 -20.11 8.97
C LEU A 640 -21.59 -21.17 9.01
N TYR A 641 -21.94 -22.44 9.24
CA TYR A 641 -20.97 -23.51 9.46
C TYR A 641 -20.76 -24.39 8.22
N VAL A 642 -21.71 -24.38 7.28
CA VAL A 642 -21.69 -25.24 6.07
C VAL A 642 -21.37 -24.50 4.77
N THR A 643 -21.42 -23.17 4.76
CA THR A 643 -21.01 -22.31 3.63
C THR A 643 -19.82 -21.43 4.01
N THR A 644 -19.23 -20.72 3.05
CA THR A 644 -18.20 -19.70 3.31
C THR A 644 -18.78 -18.54 4.13
N GLN A 645 -17.89 -17.78 4.79
CA GLN A 645 -18.28 -16.61 5.59
C GLN A 645 -19.11 -15.61 4.77
N THR A 646 -18.69 -15.32 3.54
CA THR A 646 -19.39 -14.37 2.64
C THR A 646 -20.82 -14.79 2.34
N LEU A 647 -21.06 -16.07 2.03
CA LEU A 647 -22.42 -16.57 1.78
C LEU A 647 -23.28 -16.57 3.05
N ALA A 648 -22.67 -16.81 4.21
CA ALA A 648 -23.37 -16.72 5.49
C ALA A 648 -23.77 -15.28 5.83
N GLU A 649 -22.91 -14.29 5.57
CA GLU A 649 -23.23 -12.86 5.74
C GLU A 649 -24.42 -12.43 4.88
N GLN A 650 -24.50 -12.94 3.65
CA GLN A 650 -25.59 -12.67 2.71
C GLN A 650 -26.92 -13.33 3.13
N ASP A 651 -26.91 -14.33 4.01
CA ASP A 651 -28.13 -14.93 4.58
C ASP A 651 -28.74 -14.03 5.67
N ALA A 652 -29.31 -12.91 5.24
CA ALA A 652 -29.98 -11.93 6.12
C ALA A 652 -31.20 -12.51 6.88
N THR A 653 -31.68 -13.70 6.50
CA THR A 653 -32.74 -14.37 7.26
C THR A 653 -32.22 -14.96 8.56
N LYS A 654 -30.97 -15.43 8.55
CA LYS A 654 -30.31 -16.12 9.67
C LYS A 654 -29.27 -15.30 10.41
N ASN A 655 -28.57 -14.41 9.72
CA ASN A 655 -27.57 -13.52 10.29
C ASN A 655 -28.19 -12.40 11.16
N ARG A 656 -28.78 -12.80 12.29
CA ARG A 656 -29.54 -11.95 13.22
C ARG A 656 -28.98 -11.95 14.62
N PHE A 657 -27.85 -12.62 14.84
CA PHE A 657 -27.19 -12.64 16.13
C PHE A 657 -26.10 -11.56 16.16
N ARG A 658 -26.05 -10.81 17.25
CA ARG A 658 -25.06 -9.76 17.51
C ARG A 658 -24.40 -10.01 18.85
N ILE A 659 -23.09 -10.15 18.87
CA ILE A 659 -22.27 -10.25 20.06
C ILE A 659 -21.88 -8.82 20.43
N LYS A 660 -22.41 -8.31 21.54
CA LYS A 660 -22.20 -6.93 21.97
C LYS A 660 -21.56 -6.90 23.33
N GLY A 661 -20.78 -5.88 23.57
CA GLY A 661 -20.14 -5.75 24.86
C GLY A 661 -19.33 -4.49 25.00
N GLN A 662 -18.57 -4.46 26.08
CA GLN A 662 -17.58 -3.44 26.34
C GLN A 662 -16.37 -4.05 27.01
N TYR A 663 -15.21 -3.44 26.79
CA TYR A 663 -13.98 -3.79 27.47
C TYR A 663 -13.21 -2.53 27.85
N SER A 664 -12.26 -2.69 28.76
CA SER A 664 -11.23 -1.70 29.05
C SER A 664 -9.85 -2.34 28.89
N SER A 665 -8.88 -1.58 28.40
CA SER A 665 -7.47 -2.00 28.47
C SER A 665 -6.96 -1.82 29.90
N ALA A 666 -5.94 -2.60 30.29
CA ALA A 666 -5.30 -2.45 31.60
C ALA A 666 -4.98 -0.97 31.94
N SER A 667 -5.47 -0.50 33.10
CA SER A 667 -5.44 0.90 33.55
C SER A 667 -4.05 1.54 33.45
N THR A 668 -3.93 2.57 32.61
CA THR A 668 -2.88 3.59 32.68
C THR A 668 -3.53 4.92 33.04
N SER A 669 -2.93 5.71 33.95
CA SER A 669 -3.45 7.06 34.31
C SER A 669 -3.41 8.08 33.18
N ASP A 670 -2.84 7.69 32.04
CA ASP A 670 -2.79 8.45 30.80
C ASP A 670 -3.95 8.04 29.87
N ILE A 671 -4.85 8.97 29.62
CA ILE A 671 -5.97 8.84 28.70
C ILE A 671 -5.54 9.42 27.34
N SER A 672 -5.58 8.61 26.28
CA SER A 672 -5.35 9.08 24.92
C SER A 672 -6.55 9.90 24.43
N LEU A 673 -6.28 11.09 23.89
CA LEU A 673 -7.28 11.94 23.22
C LEU A 673 -7.54 11.52 21.77
N ASN A 674 -6.75 10.57 21.24
CA ASN A 674 -6.80 10.13 19.83
C ASN A 674 -6.76 11.32 18.83
N ALA A 675 -6.08 12.38 19.22
CA ALA A 675 -5.86 13.60 18.45
C ALA A 675 -4.46 14.11 18.79
N MET A 676 -3.59 14.28 17.80
CA MET A 676 -2.25 14.84 18.00
C MET A 676 -2.28 16.36 17.84
N ASN A 677 -1.36 17.08 18.50
CA ASN A 677 -1.23 18.54 18.42
C ASN A 677 -2.55 19.29 18.71
N VAL A 678 -3.16 18.97 19.86
CA VAL A 678 -4.40 19.61 20.33
C VAL A 678 -4.08 21.06 20.71
N PRO A 679 -4.83 22.07 20.25
CA PRO A 679 -4.65 23.46 20.67
C PRO A 679 -4.70 23.61 22.20
N GLU A 680 -3.73 24.35 22.76
CA GLU A 680 -3.68 24.63 24.20
C GLU A 680 -4.97 25.28 24.70
N GLY A 681 -5.48 24.81 25.85
CA GLY A 681 -6.72 25.32 26.46
C GLY A 681 -8.02 24.90 25.79
N SER A 682 -7.98 24.07 24.74
CA SER A 682 -9.19 23.50 24.11
C SER A 682 -9.75 22.29 24.86
N VAL A 683 -8.97 21.69 25.77
CA VAL A 683 -9.35 20.49 26.53
C VAL A 683 -10.07 20.89 27.81
N THR A 684 -11.33 20.50 27.92
CA THR A 684 -12.15 20.65 29.12
C THR A 684 -12.45 19.28 29.71
N VAL A 685 -12.10 19.06 30.97
CA VAL A 685 -12.35 17.80 31.67
C VAL A 685 -13.41 18.02 32.75
N THR A 686 -14.39 17.13 32.83
CA THR A 686 -15.43 17.14 33.85
C THR A 686 -15.52 15.77 34.50
N ALA A 687 -15.75 15.68 35.81
CA ALA A 687 -16.01 14.43 36.52
C ALA A 687 -17.34 14.53 37.26
N GLY A 688 -18.27 13.61 36.98
CA GLY A 688 -19.60 13.61 37.63
C GLY A 688 -20.38 14.92 37.40
N GLY A 689 -20.08 15.64 36.32
CA GLY A 689 -20.67 16.94 35.99
C GLY A 689 -19.94 18.16 36.56
N ALA A 690 -18.96 17.99 37.45
CA ALA A 690 -18.12 19.09 37.93
C ALA A 690 -16.90 19.28 37.01
N ALA A 691 -16.63 20.52 36.58
CA ALA A 691 -15.42 20.84 35.82
C ALA A 691 -14.16 20.70 36.69
N LEU A 692 -13.15 20.02 36.16
CA LEU A 692 -11.86 19.84 36.80
C LEU A 692 -10.92 20.98 36.42
N THR A 693 -9.92 21.23 37.27
CA THR A 693 -8.94 22.30 37.01
C THR A 693 -7.63 21.72 36.46
N GLU A 694 -7.19 22.21 35.30
CA GLU A 694 -5.91 21.82 34.70
C GLU A 694 -4.73 22.19 35.62
N ASN A 695 -3.70 21.34 35.68
CA ASN A 695 -2.53 21.37 36.56
C ASN A 695 -2.83 21.20 38.06
N VAL A 696 -4.09 20.99 38.44
CA VAL A 696 -4.49 20.66 39.82
C VAL A 696 -5.10 19.27 39.87
N ASP A 697 -6.14 19.04 39.08
CA ASP A 697 -6.87 17.77 39.02
C ASP A 697 -6.39 16.87 37.87
N TYR A 698 -5.94 17.46 36.76
CA TYR A 698 -5.43 16.77 35.58
C TYR A 698 -4.33 17.59 34.87
N THR A 699 -3.46 16.96 34.09
CA THR A 699 -2.53 17.60 33.14
C THR A 699 -2.83 17.16 31.73
N VAL A 700 -2.54 18.02 30.76
CA VAL A 700 -2.67 17.71 29.32
C VAL A 700 -1.30 17.78 28.65
N ASP A 701 -0.93 16.72 27.93
CA ASP A 701 0.10 16.77 26.92
C ASP A 701 -0.56 17.09 25.57
N TYR A 702 -0.47 18.36 25.17
CA TYR A 702 -1.07 18.87 23.95
C TYR A 702 -0.40 18.34 22.67
N ASN A 703 0.88 17.96 22.73
CA ASN A 703 1.62 17.44 21.58
C ASN A 703 1.23 15.99 21.31
N LEU A 704 1.30 15.14 22.35
CA LEU A 704 0.95 13.73 22.26
C LEU A 704 -0.56 13.47 22.32
N GLY A 705 -1.35 14.49 22.67
CA GLY A 705 -2.79 14.36 22.83
C GLY A 705 -3.16 13.42 23.97
N ARG A 706 -2.63 13.65 25.16
CA ARG A 706 -2.89 12.81 26.34
C ARG A 706 -3.36 13.62 27.51
N VAL A 707 -4.35 13.12 28.26
CA VAL A 707 -4.79 13.70 29.53
C VAL A 707 -4.43 12.74 30.65
N LYS A 708 -3.71 13.24 31.64
CA LYS A 708 -3.37 12.49 32.84
C LYS A 708 -4.16 13.04 34.01
N ILE A 709 -4.96 12.21 34.65
CA ILE A 709 -5.67 12.59 35.88
C ILE A 709 -4.69 12.48 37.05
N ILE A 710 -4.47 13.58 37.77
CA ILE A 710 -3.53 13.67 38.90
C ILE A 710 -4.27 13.43 40.22
N ASN A 711 -5.55 13.80 40.28
CA ASN A 711 -6.37 13.63 41.46
C ASN A 711 -6.81 12.16 41.64
N ASP A 712 -6.03 11.41 42.42
CA ASP A 712 -6.26 9.99 42.72
C ASP A 712 -7.65 9.71 43.33
N GLY A 713 -8.23 10.67 44.05
CA GLY A 713 -9.56 10.53 44.64
C GLY A 713 -10.66 10.40 43.59
N ILE A 714 -10.51 11.09 42.44
CA ILE A 714 -11.45 11.00 41.32
C ILE A 714 -11.31 9.64 40.63
N LEU A 715 -10.08 9.18 40.39
CA LEU A 715 -9.81 7.87 39.79
C LEU A 715 -10.34 6.71 40.65
N GLN A 716 -10.06 6.72 41.95
CA GLN A 716 -10.50 5.67 42.89
C GLN A 716 -12.02 5.66 43.11
N SER A 717 -12.68 6.80 42.94
CA SER A 717 -14.14 6.89 43.10
C SER A 717 -14.92 6.23 41.95
N GLY A 718 -14.28 5.90 40.83
CA GLY A 718 -14.95 5.35 39.63
C GLY A 718 -15.92 6.33 38.98
N THR A 719 -15.84 7.63 39.30
CA THR A 719 -16.70 8.67 38.74
C THR A 719 -16.44 8.82 37.24
N PRO A 720 -17.46 8.82 36.36
CA PRO A 720 -17.28 9.08 34.94
C PRO A 720 -16.64 10.45 34.67
N ILE A 721 -15.57 10.42 33.89
CA ILE A 721 -14.79 11.58 33.44
C ILE A 721 -15.13 11.82 31.97
N LYS A 722 -15.70 12.99 31.66
CA LYS A 722 -15.95 13.44 30.29
C LYS A 722 -14.90 14.49 29.91
N ILE A 723 -14.15 14.20 28.85
CA ILE A 723 -13.13 15.07 28.26
C ILE A 723 -13.69 15.58 26.94
N SER A 724 -13.79 16.90 26.79
CA SER A 724 -14.16 17.55 25.54
C SER A 724 -12.95 18.31 25.01
N LEU A 725 -12.64 18.18 23.71
CA LEU A 725 -11.51 18.86 23.08
C LEU A 725 -11.87 19.40 21.69
N GLU A 726 -11.14 20.39 21.21
CA GLU A 726 -11.18 20.85 19.81
C GLU A 726 -9.91 20.32 19.13
N SER A 727 -10.03 19.43 18.14
CA SER A 727 -8.90 18.93 17.36
C SER A 727 -8.96 19.46 15.94
N GLN A 728 -7.82 19.82 15.37
CA GLN A 728 -7.76 20.08 13.93
C GLN A 728 -7.60 18.72 13.22
N SER A 729 -8.63 18.33 12.46
CA SER A 729 -8.58 17.07 11.72
C SER A 729 -7.52 17.15 10.62
N LEU A 730 -6.70 16.10 10.52
CA LEU A 730 -5.59 16.00 9.58
C LEU A 730 -6.02 16.08 8.10
N PHE A 731 -7.30 15.77 7.81
CA PHE A 731 -7.81 15.61 6.44
C PHE A 731 -9.25 16.10 6.27
N ASN A 732 -9.67 17.17 6.95
CA ASN A 732 -11.01 17.72 6.68
C ASN A 732 -10.99 18.60 5.42
N ILE A 733 -11.40 18.01 4.29
CA ILE A 733 -11.46 18.68 2.98
C ILE A 733 -12.73 19.56 2.86
N GLN A 734 -13.72 19.39 3.74
CA GLN A 734 -14.93 20.20 3.72
C GLN A 734 -14.67 21.58 4.33
N THR A 735 -15.13 22.62 3.65
CA THR A 735 -14.97 23.99 4.15
C THR A 735 -16.12 24.35 5.08
N LYS A 736 -15.80 24.68 6.34
CA LYS A 736 -16.77 25.10 7.37
C LYS A 736 -16.72 26.61 7.53
N THR A 737 -17.82 27.32 7.30
CA THR A 737 -17.92 28.78 7.47
C THR A 737 -18.69 29.09 8.75
N LEU A 738 -18.03 29.74 9.71
CA LEU A 738 -18.62 30.22 10.95
C LEU A 738 -18.80 31.74 10.87
N MET A 739 -20.05 32.19 11.01
CA MET A 739 -20.43 33.59 11.15
C MET A 739 -21.12 33.80 12.48
N GLY A 740 -20.84 34.89 13.19
CA GLY A 740 -21.55 35.14 14.43
C GLY A 740 -21.29 36.48 15.06
N SER A 741 -22.16 36.85 15.98
CA SER A 741 -22.03 38.06 16.79
C SER A 741 -22.44 37.76 18.23
N ARG A 742 -21.62 38.24 19.17
CA ARG A 742 -21.90 38.26 20.61
C ARG A 742 -22.09 39.72 21.06
N PHE A 743 -23.10 39.92 21.91
CA PHE A 743 -23.46 41.19 22.51
C PHE A 743 -23.35 41.04 24.03
N ASP A 744 -22.37 41.71 24.64
CA ASP A 744 -22.17 41.74 26.09
C ASP A 744 -22.56 43.11 26.64
N TYR A 745 -23.60 43.17 27.45
CA TYR A 745 -24.06 44.40 28.12
C TYR A 745 -23.75 44.37 29.61
N LYS A 746 -22.82 45.22 30.05
CA LYS A 746 -22.43 45.37 31.45
C LYS A 746 -23.36 46.35 32.16
N VAL A 747 -24.37 45.85 32.86
CA VAL A 747 -25.34 46.70 33.58
C VAL A 747 -24.66 47.42 34.75
N ASN A 748 -23.83 46.70 35.51
CA ASN A 748 -22.92 47.22 36.54
C ASN A 748 -21.77 46.21 36.76
N ASP A 749 -20.85 46.48 37.69
CA ASP A 749 -19.69 45.59 37.93
C ASP A 749 -20.03 44.18 38.39
N ASN A 750 -21.27 43.99 38.87
CA ASN A 750 -21.78 42.75 39.45
C ASN A 750 -22.85 42.08 38.57
N PHE A 751 -23.26 42.69 37.45
CA PHE A 751 -24.38 42.21 36.65
C PHE A 751 -24.12 42.38 35.14
N ASN A 752 -24.04 41.26 34.43
CA ASN A 752 -23.79 41.18 33.00
C ASN A 752 -24.90 40.39 32.30
N ILE A 753 -25.24 40.84 31.09
CA ILE A 753 -26.20 40.17 30.21
C ILE A 753 -25.52 39.95 28.85
N GLY A 754 -25.55 38.72 28.35
CA GLY A 754 -25.00 38.31 27.07
C GLY A 754 -26.08 37.83 26.10
N GLY A 755 -25.89 38.10 24.82
CA GLY A 755 -26.66 37.52 23.73
C GLY A 755 -25.72 37.04 22.63
N THR A 756 -25.96 35.86 22.08
CA THR A 756 -25.09 35.25 21.07
C THR A 756 -25.92 34.76 19.88
N ILE A 757 -25.45 35.02 18.66
CA ILE A 757 -25.96 34.39 17.43
C ILE A 757 -24.80 33.85 16.62
N LEU A 758 -24.85 32.57 16.25
CA LEU A 758 -23.85 31.88 15.44
C LEU A 758 -24.54 31.17 14.28
N LYS A 759 -23.88 31.12 13.14
CA LYS A 759 -24.26 30.33 11.97
C LYS A 759 -23.05 29.56 11.47
N LEU A 760 -23.16 28.25 11.45
CA LEU A 760 -22.15 27.33 10.93
C LEU A 760 -22.70 26.67 9.66
N SER A 761 -22.02 26.88 8.53
CA SER A 761 -22.39 26.29 7.24
C SER A 761 -21.21 25.52 6.65
N GLU A 762 -21.44 24.27 6.33
CA GLU A 762 -20.48 23.40 5.64
C GLU A 762 -20.76 23.40 4.14
N ARG A 763 -19.71 23.29 3.34
CA ARG A 763 -19.80 23.14 1.89
C ARG A 763 -19.17 21.82 1.46
N PRO A 764 -19.94 20.90 0.86
CA PRO A 764 -19.42 19.64 0.36
C PRO A 764 -18.60 19.85 -0.92
N LEU A 765 -17.73 18.88 -1.23
CA LEU A 765 -16.94 18.89 -2.47
C LEU A 765 -17.78 18.55 -3.70
N THR A 766 -18.73 17.64 -3.53
CA THR A 766 -19.64 17.13 -4.54
C THR A 766 -21.09 17.41 -4.14
N SER A 767 -22.00 17.46 -5.11
CA SER A 767 -23.44 17.58 -4.84
C SER A 767 -24.11 16.25 -4.51
N LYS A 768 -23.44 15.13 -4.84
CA LYS A 768 -23.81 13.79 -4.33
C LYS A 768 -23.11 13.58 -3.00
N ILE A 769 -23.89 13.20 -1.98
CA ILE A 769 -23.43 13.09 -0.59
C ILE A 769 -24.02 11.82 -0.02
N ASN A 770 -23.18 11.00 0.59
CA ASN A 770 -23.57 9.75 1.22
C ASN A 770 -24.14 9.99 2.61
N ILE A 771 -24.94 9.04 3.09
CA ILE A 771 -25.46 9.07 4.46
C ILE A 771 -24.30 9.06 5.48
N GLY A 772 -24.35 9.93 6.48
CA GLY A 772 -23.27 10.14 7.46
C GLY A 772 -22.31 11.30 7.12
N ASP A 773 -22.22 11.71 5.86
CA ASP A 773 -21.38 12.82 5.39
C ASP A 773 -22.20 14.10 5.13
N GLU A 774 -23.43 14.19 5.67
CA GLU A 774 -24.32 15.30 5.39
C GLU A 774 -23.78 16.63 5.95
N PRO A 775 -23.54 17.63 5.09
CA PRO A 775 -23.02 18.90 5.56
C PRO A 775 -24.13 19.70 6.25
N ILE A 776 -23.76 20.39 7.33
CA ILE A 776 -24.72 21.15 8.14
C ILE A 776 -24.83 22.62 7.74
N ASN A 777 -25.98 23.24 8.01
CA ASN A 777 -26.20 24.68 7.91
C ASN A 777 -27.05 25.14 9.11
N ASN A 778 -26.39 25.20 10.26
CA ASN A 778 -27.00 25.38 11.56
C ASN A 778 -26.92 26.84 12.01
N THR A 779 -28.01 27.37 12.58
CA THR A 779 -28.03 28.69 13.23
C THR A 779 -28.39 28.53 14.70
N ILE A 780 -27.53 29.00 15.60
CA ILE A 780 -27.74 29.00 17.05
C ILE A 780 -27.97 30.43 17.50
N PHE A 781 -28.93 30.66 18.37
CA PHE A 781 -29.01 31.89 19.14
C PHE A 781 -29.23 31.60 20.62
N GLY A 782 -28.65 32.42 21.49
CA GLY A 782 -28.76 32.25 22.92
C GLY A 782 -28.62 33.54 23.71
N PHE A 783 -28.91 33.41 24.99
CA PHE A 783 -28.95 34.48 25.97
C PHE A 783 -28.34 33.96 27.27
N ASP A 784 -27.43 34.72 27.86
CA ASP A 784 -26.75 34.41 29.11
C ASP A 784 -26.84 35.57 30.10
N LEU A 785 -26.88 35.26 31.39
CA LEU A 785 -27.00 36.21 32.49
C LEU A 785 -26.07 35.80 33.61
N THR A 786 -25.26 36.74 34.12
CA THR A 786 -24.35 36.52 35.24
C THR A 786 -24.52 37.63 36.27
N TYR A 787 -24.82 37.26 37.51
CA TYR A 787 -24.94 38.16 38.65
C TYR A 787 -24.06 37.68 39.81
N THR A 788 -23.03 38.45 40.19
CA THR A 788 -22.12 38.12 41.29
C THR A 788 -22.26 39.12 42.41
N HIS A 789 -22.52 38.66 43.63
CA HIS A 789 -22.62 39.51 44.81
C HIS A 789 -21.72 39.00 45.95
N GLU A 790 -20.87 39.88 46.50
CA GLU A 790 -20.11 39.55 47.71
C GLU A 790 -21.05 39.42 48.90
N VAL A 791 -20.89 38.35 49.69
CA VAL A 791 -21.70 38.06 50.89
C VAL A 791 -20.78 37.95 52.12
N PRO A 792 -20.26 39.07 52.64
CA PRO A 792 -19.29 39.07 53.75
C PRO A 792 -19.81 38.41 55.03
N PHE A 793 -21.14 38.28 55.18
CA PHE A 793 -21.74 37.55 56.29
C PHE A 793 -21.34 36.07 56.30
N LEU A 794 -21.28 35.41 55.13
CA LEU A 794 -20.88 34.01 55.03
C LEU A 794 -19.41 33.84 55.42
N THR A 795 -18.54 34.77 55.01
CA THR A 795 -17.13 34.81 55.43
C THR A 795 -17.01 34.89 56.95
N ARG A 796 -17.72 35.85 57.56
CA ARG A 796 -17.73 36.02 59.02
C ARG A 796 -18.38 34.86 59.77
N TRP A 797 -19.29 34.13 59.15
CA TRP A 797 -19.91 32.94 59.74
C TRP A 797 -18.94 31.76 59.71
N ALA A 798 -18.22 31.56 58.59
CA ALA A 798 -17.16 30.56 58.48
C ALA A 798 -16.02 30.82 59.48
N ASP A 799 -15.62 32.09 59.67
CA ASP A 799 -14.61 32.53 60.64
C ASP A 799 -14.98 32.29 62.11
N LYS A 800 -16.26 32.02 62.41
CA LYS A 800 -16.72 31.72 63.77
C LYS A 800 -16.61 30.24 64.14
N LEU A 801 -16.29 29.36 63.19
CA LEU A 801 -16.03 27.96 63.48
C LEU A 801 -14.67 27.83 64.18
N PRO A 802 -14.58 27.17 65.36
CA PRO A 802 -13.41 27.24 66.25
C PRO A 802 -12.12 26.60 65.71
N ILE A 803 -12.08 26.18 64.44
CA ILE A 803 -10.99 25.44 63.80
C ILE A 803 -10.54 26.08 62.46
N TYR A 804 -11.20 27.14 61.97
CA TYR A 804 -10.89 27.81 60.70
C TYR A 804 -10.84 29.35 60.87
N SER A 805 -9.95 30.04 60.14
CA SER A 805 -9.86 31.51 60.06
C SER A 805 -9.47 31.87 58.63
N THR A 806 -10.41 32.44 57.86
CA THR A 806 -10.26 32.75 56.44
C THR A 806 -10.56 34.22 56.15
N LYS A 807 -9.58 34.92 55.55
CA LYS A 807 -9.75 36.32 55.12
C LYS A 807 -10.31 36.43 53.70
N GLU A 808 -10.51 35.29 53.03
CA GLU A 808 -11.02 35.25 51.67
C GLU A 808 -12.50 35.62 51.62
N LYS A 809 -12.85 36.54 50.73
CA LYS A 809 -14.23 37.03 50.61
C LYS A 809 -15.15 35.94 50.06
N SER A 810 -16.32 35.77 50.67
CA SER A 810 -17.37 34.91 50.15
C SER A 810 -18.20 35.69 49.12
N SER A 811 -18.52 35.06 47.99
CA SER A 811 -19.42 35.58 46.97
C SER A 811 -20.48 34.56 46.61
N ILE A 812 -21.62 35.03 46.12
CA ILE A 812 -22.66 34.23 45.48
C ILE A 812 -22.74 34.68 44.03
N THR A 813 -22.58 33.74 43.10
CA THR A 813 -22.78 33.97 41.67
C THR A 813 -24.03 33.22 41.22
N VAL A 814 -24.91 33.90 40.50
CA VAL A 814 -26.09 33.33 39.85
C VAL A 814 -25.88 33.45 38.34
N GLU A 815 -25.89 32.31 37.67
CA GLU A 815 -25.76 32.19 36.22
C GLU A 815 -27.04 31.58 35.63
N GLY A 816 -27.44 32.07 34.47
CA GLY A 816 -28.54 31.51 33.69
C GLY A 816 -28.24 31.60 32.21
N GLU A 817 -28.48 30.51 31.48
CA GLU A 817 -28.22 30.43 30.04
C GLU A 817 -29.40 29.77 29.31
N PHE A 818 -29.68 30.25 28.11
CA PHE A 818 -30.66 29.69 27.19
C PHE A 818 -30.08 29.68 25.79
N ALA A 819 -30.23 28.58 25.06
CA ALA A 819 -29.81 28.47 23.67
C ALA A 819 -30.86 27.71 22.85
N LYS A 820 -31.04 28.12 21.59
CA LYS A 820 -31.87 27.43 20.61
C LYS A 820 -31.10 27.22 19.31
N LEU A 821 -31.07 25.97 18.86
CA LEU A 821 -30.51 25.53 17.60
C LEU A 821 -31.62 25.46 16.53
N LEU A 822 -31.38 26.07 15.38
CA LEU A 822 -32.17 25.93 14.17
C LEU A 822 -31.32 25.16 13.14
N PRO A 823 -31.58 23.85 12.95
CA PRO A 823 -30.85 23.06 11.96
C PRO A 823 -31.31 23.40 10.54
N GLY A 824 -30.43 23.18 9.56
CA GLY A 824 -30.73 23.41 8.15
C GLY A 824 -29.70 22.77 7.21
N ASN A 825 -30.01 22.79 5.92
CA ASN A 825 -29.19 22.18 4.87
C ASN A 825 -28.50 23.27 4.00
N PRO A 826 -27.26 23.06 3.53
CA PRO A 826 -26.60 23.96 2.59
C PRO A 826 -27.29 23.95 1.22
N GLY A 827 -27.42 25.11 0.57
CA GLY A 827 -28.04 25.23 -0.76
C GLY A 827 -27.22 24.64 -1.92
N ALA A 828 -26.02 24.12 -1.65
CA ALA A 828 -25.23 23.33 -2.59
C ALA A 828 -25.83 21.93 -2.81
N ILE A 829 -26.64 21.46 -1.85
CA ILE A 829 -27.49 20.27 -1.97
C ILE A 829 -28.84 20.73 -2.53
N THR A 830 -29.55 19.82 -3.19
CA THR A 830 -30.95 20.04 -3.54
C THR A 830 -31.75 20.51 -2.32
N LYS A 831 -32.77 21.34 -2.58
CA LYS A 831 -33.58 21.98 -1.52
C LYS A 831 -34.20 20.99 -0.53
N ASP A 832 -34.37 19.75 -0.96
CA ASP A 832 -34.95 18.66 -0.18
C ASP A 832 -33.93 17.96 0.74
N GLY A 833 -32.63 18.32 0.69
CA GLY A 833 -31.61 17.73 1.55
C GLY A 833 -31.37 16.25 1.25
N VAL A 834 -31.21 15.89 -0.02
CA VAL A 834 -31.07 14.49 -0.44
C VAL A 834 -29.68 13.97 -0.05
N ALA A 835 -29.65 12.88 0.71
CA ALA A 835 -28.48 12.04 0.94
C ALA A 835 -28.69 10.69 0.25
N TYR A 836 -27.62 10.14 -0.31
CA TYR A 836 -27.63 8.86 -0.99
C TYR A 836 -27.29 7.76 0.01
N LEU A 837 -28.14 6.73 0.09
CA LEU A 837 -27.82 5.51 0.81
C LEU A 837 -26.71 4.73 0.07
N ASP A 838 -26.79 4.72 -1.26
CA ASP A 838 -25.80 4.18 -2.17
C ASP A 838 -25.96 4.90 -3.52
N ASP A 839 -24.86 5.26 -4.17
CA ASP A 839 -24.83 5.87 -5.50
C ASP A 839 -24.29 4.93 -6.59
N PHE A 840 -23.94 3.69 -6.21
CA PHE A 840 -23.33 2.64 -7.01
C PHE A 840 -22.02 3.05 -7.71
N GLU A 841 -21.43 4.21 -7.40
CA GLU A 841 -20.23 4.71 -8.08
C GLU A 841 -18.98 3.91 -7.69
N GLY A 842 -18.95 3.39 -6.45
CA GLY A 842 -17.91 2.49 -5.94
C GLY A 842 -18.22 0.99 -6.08
N SER A 843 -19.34 0.62 -6.72
CA SER A 843 -19.80 -0.78 -6.80
C SER A 843 -18.97 -1.68 -7.73
N GLN A 844 -18.13 -1.08 -8.57
CA GLN A 844 -17.31 -1.80 -9.54
C GLN A 844 -15.83 -1.61 -9.26
N SER A 845 -15.17 -2.72 -8.94
CA SER A 845 -13.71 -2.84 -8.92
C SER A 845 -13.28 -3.72 -10.10
N ALA A 846 -12.17 -3.35 -10.76
CA ALA A 846 -11.66 -4.11 -11.90
C ALA A 846 -10.28 -4.68 -11.58
N ILE A 847 -10.13 -5.99 -11.80
CA ILE A 847 -8.82 -6.66 -11.78
C ILE A 847 -8.26 -6.58 -13.21
N ASP A 848 -7.16 -5.84 -13.41
CA ASP A 848 -6.58 -5.69 -14.74
C ASP A 848 -5.84 -6.96 -15.19
N MET A 849 -6.30 -7.54 -16.30
CA MET A 849 -5.71 -8.74 -16.89
C MET A 849 -4.83 -8.45 -18.12
N LYS A 850 -4.61 -7.18 -18.51
CA LYS A 850 -3.91 -6.81 -19.76
C LYS A 850 -2.38 -6.90 -19.70
N THR A 851 -1.78 -7.08 -18.51
CA THR A 851 -0.32 -7.10 -18.35
C THR A 851 0.30 -8.33 -19.01
N VAL A 852 0.88 -8.13 -20.19
CA VAL A 852 1.49 -9.19 -21.05
C VAL A 852 2.49 -10.07 -20.29
N SER A 853 3.37 -9.47 -19.47
CA SER A 853 4.43 -10.20 -18.75
C SER A 853 3.92 -11.17 -17.67
N GLN A 854 2.64 -11.08 -17.29
CA GLN A 854 2.00 -12.03 -16.36
C GLN A 854 1.40 -13.25 -17.07
N TRP A 855 1.27 -13.21 -18.40
CA TRP A 855 0.77 -14.31 -19.21
C TRP A 855 1.92 -15.22 -19.64
N LYS A 856 1.70 -16.52 -19.50
CA LYS A 856 2.61 -17.61 -19.89
C LYS A 856 1.89 -18.57 -20.83
N LEU A 857 2.64 -19.43 -21.51
CA LEU A 857 2.09 -20.48 -22.35
C LEU A 857 1.15 -21.37 -21.51
N ALA A 858 -0.04 -21.68 -22.02
CA ALA A 858 -0.97 -22.56 -21.31
C ALA A 858 -0.59 -24.04 -21.46
N SER A 859 -0.92 -24.82 -20.42
CA SER A 859 -1.05 -26.27 -20.50
C SER A 859 -2.28 -26.67 -21.35
N THR A 860 -2.30 -27.91 -21.84
CA THR A 860 -3.47 -28.44 -22.57
C THR A 860 -4.64 -28.61 -21.60
N PRO A 861 -5.82 -28.02 -21.86
CA PRO A 861 -6.94 -28.12 -20.95
C PRO A 861 -7.35 -29.58 -20.66
N GLN A 862 -7.57 -29.89 -19.38
CA GLN A 862 -7.98 -31.21 -18.89
C GLN A 862 -9.46 -31.21 -18.47
N GLY A 863 -10.05 -32.39 -18.33
CA GLY A 863 -11.46 -32.59 -17.98
C GLY A 863 -12.44 -32.38 -19.13
N GLN A 864 -11.95 -32.19 -20.36
CA GLN A 864 -12.75 -31.86 -21.55
C GLN A 864 -12.39 -32.75 -22.76
N PRO A 865 -12.54 -34.09 -22.66
CA PRO A 865 -12.05 -35.04 -23.67
C PRO A 865 -12.65 -34.87 -25.07
N THR A 866 -13.82 -34.22 -25.19
CA THR A 866 -14.44 -33.92 -26.49
C THR A 866 -13.70 -32.84 -27.27
N LEU A 867 -13.11 -31.86 -26.57
CA LEU A 867 -12.40 -30.73 -27.19
C LEU A 867 -10.88 -30.95 -27.17
N PHE A 868 -10.37 -31.53 -26.09
CA PHE A 868 -8.94 -31.77 -25.84
C PHE A 868 -8.71 -33.23 -25.46
N PRO A 869 -8.91 -34.19 -26.38
CA PRO A 869 -8.67 -35.61 -26.10
C PRO A 869 -7.23 -35.91 -25.66
N GLU A 870 -6.27 -35.10 -26.11
CA GLU A 870 -4.86 -35.20 -25.73
C GLU A 870 -4.56 -34.78 -24.28
N GLY A 871 -5.47 -34.04 -23.64
CA GLY A 871 -5.36 -33.63 -22.24
C GLY A 871 -5.57 -34.77 -21.23
N GLU A 872 -6.11 -35.91 -21.69
CA GLU A 872 -6.46 -37.07 -20.87
C GLU A 872 -5.49 -38.25 -21.04
N LEU A 873 -5.39 -39.10 -20.02
CA LEU A 873 -4.63 -40.35 -20.11
C LEU A 873 -5.27 -41.31 -21.13
N PRO A 874 -4.48 -42.09 -21.90
CA PRO A 874 -3.02 -42.21 -21.82
C PRO A 874 -2.24 -41.18 -22.66
N LEU A 875 -2.89 -40.34 -23.47
CA LEU A 875 -2.23 -39.41 -24.39
C LEU A 875 -1.48 -38.30 -23.67
N SER A 876 -1.99 -37.86 -22.53
CA SER A 876 -1.39 -36.79 -21.74
C SER A 876 0.02 -37.10 -21.24
N ASN A 877 0.41 -38.38 -21.15
CA ASN A 877 1.77 -38.77 -20.75
C ASN A 877 2.69 -39.06 -21.96
N THR A 878 2.41 -38.46 -23.12
CA THR A 878 3.18 -38.61 -24.36
C THR A 878 3.32 -37.27 -25.08
N LEU A 879 4.20 -37.17 -26.08
CA LEU A 879 4.35 -35.96 -26.89
C LEU A 879 3.05 -35.51 -27.59
N ALA A 880 2.10 -36.44 -27.78
CA ALA A 880 0.78 -36.17 -28.33
C ALA A 880 0.01 -35.08 -27.58
N TYR A 881 0.33 -34.87 -26.29
CA TYR A 881 -0.25 -33.83 -25.43
C TYR A 881 -0.23 -32.42 -26.04
N ARG A 882 0.72 -32.11 -26.95
CA ARG A 882 0.82 -30.81 -27.63
C ARG A 882 0.71 -30.86 -29.16
N TYR A 883 0.33 -31.98 -29.76
CA TYR A 883 0.28 -32.09 -31.24
C TYR A 883 -0.69 -31.11 -31.91
N ASN A 884 -1.75 -30.69 -31.21
CA ASN A 884 -2.69 -29.68 -31.70
C ASN A 884 -2.29 -28.22 -31.40
N ALA A 885 -1.15 -27.96 -30.77
CA ALA A 885 -0.71 -26.62 -30.41
C ALA A 885 -0.24 -25.82 -31.65
N ALA A 886 -0.98 -24.78 -32.00
CA ALA A 886 -0.62 -23.83 -33.05
C ALA A 886 0.07 -22.57 -32.49
N ARG A 887 0.69 -21.79 -33.37
CA ARG A 887 1.43 -20.57 -33.01
C ARG A 887 0.46 -19.49 -32.50
N LEU A 888 0.77 -18.97 -31.33
CA LEU A 888 0.12 -17.81 -30.74
C LEU A 888 1.22 -16.85 -30.28
N ALA A 889 1.06 -15.57 -30.60
CA ALA A 889 1.88 -14.50 -30.07
C ALA A 889 1.01 -13.55 -29.26
N TRP A 890 1.42 -13.26 -28.02
CA TRP A 890 0.74 -12.33 -27.12
C TRP A 890 1.69 -11.20 -26.70
N TYR A 891 1.29 -9.96 -26.97
CA TYR A 891 2.18 -8.81 -26.80
C TYR A 891 1.39 -7.51 -26.62
N ASN A 892 2.09 -6.42 -26.36
CA ASN A 892 1.59 -5.09 -26.70
C ASN A 892 2.56 -4.47 -27.72
N ILE A 893 2.03 -3.73 -28.68
CA ILE A 893 2.88 -3.05 -29.65
C ILE A 893 3.54 -1.84 -28.99
N ASP A 894 4.88 -1.76 -29.07
CA ASP A 894 5.65 -0.64 -28.50
C ASP A 894 5.30 0.66 -29.24
N PRO A 895 4.98 1.76 -28.52
CA PRO A 895 4.64 3.04 -29.14
C PRO A 895 5.66 3.59 -30.14
N LEU A 896 6.92 3.15 -30.10
CA LEU A 896 7.95 3.54 -31.06
C LEU A 896 7.51 3.39 -32.52
N PHE A 897 6.65 2.42 -32.84
CA PHE A 897 6.21 2.18 -34.21
C PHE A 897 5.31 3.29 -34.77
N TRP A 898 4.71 4.13 -33.92
CA TRP A 898 3.80 5.22 -34.32
C TRP A 898 4.37 6.63 -34.09
N ARG A 899 5.53 6.77 -33.44
CA ARG A 899 6.13 8.09 -33.15
C ARG A 899 6.90 8.70 -34.32
N ASN A 900 7.29 7.90 -35.31
CA ASN A 900 8.05 8.33 -36.50
C ASN A 900 9.34 9.09 -36.14
N ASP A 901 10.05 8.64 -35.11
CA ASP A 901 11.34 9.20 -34.69
C ASP A 901 12.51 8.31 -35.11
N SER A 902 13.73 8.64 -34.69
CA SER A 902 14.95 7.91 -35.08
C SER A 902 14.97 6.44 -34.63
N ARG A 903 14.03 5.99 -33.79
CA ARG A 903 13.92 4.60 -33.32
C ARG A 903 12.94 3.77 -34.16
N THR A 904 12.07 4.40 -34.95
CA THR A 904 11.11 3.74 -35.82
C THR A 904 11.83 3.23 -37.08
N PRO A 905 11.70 1.93 -37.46
CA PRO A 905 12.31 1.42 -38.70
C PRO A 905 11.85 2.20 -39.94
N SER A 906 12.76 2.47 -40.87
CA SER A 906 12.51 3.38 -41.99
C SER A 906 11.41 2.93 -42.96
N HIS A 907 11.19 1.61 -43.10
CA HIS A 907 10.11 1.06 -43.92
C HIS A 907 8.74 1.10 -43.23
N ILE A 908 8.69 1.31 -41.92
CA ILE A 908 7.44 1.49 -41.16
C ILE A 908 7.16 2.99 -40.94
N ALA A 909 8.22 3.79 -40.81
CA ALA A 909 8.11 5.21 -40.53
C ALA A 909 7.32 5.95 -41.63
N ASN A 910 6.22 6.59 -41.24
CA ASN A 910 5.27 7.27 -42.14
C ASN A 910 4.55 6.36 -43.15
N ASP A 911 4.58 5.03 -42.96
CA ASP A 911 3.73 4.12 -43.73
C ASP A 911 2.32 4.14 -43.13
N LEU A 912 1.45 4.96 -43.72
CA LEU A 912 0.04 5.06 -43.32
C LEU A 912 -0.69 3.72 -43.44
N ALA A 913 -0.38 2.89 -44.44
CA ALA A 913 -1.08 1.62 -44.61
C ALA A 913 -0.77 0.65 -43.47
N MET A 914 0.47 0.63 -42.97
CA MET A 914 0.83 -0.16 -41.78
C MET A 914 0.34 0.49 -40.48
N GLN A 915 0.52 1.81 -40.31
CA GLN A 915 0.22 2.50 -39.05
C GLN A 915 -1.27 2.73 -38.80
N SER A 916 -2.12 2.69 -39.85
CA SER A 916 -3.57 2.77 -39.70
C SER A 916 -4.26 1.41 -39.71
N ASN A 917 -3.55 0.32 -39.99
CA ASN A 917 -4.14 -1.01 -40.04
C ASN A 917 -4.69 -1.41 -38.66
N HIS A 918 -5.92 -1.90 -38.62
CA HIS A 918 -6.63 -2.23 -37.38
C HIS A 918 -5.91 -3.24 -36.48
N TYR A 919 -5.04 -4.10 -37.01
CA TYR A 919 -4.26 -5.07 -36.23
C TYR A 919 -2.90 -4.52 -35.74
N MET A 920 -2.48 -3.34 -36.20
CA MET A 920 -1.13 -2.79 -35.95
C MET A 920 -1.12 -1.34 -35.45
N ARG A 921 -2.27 -0.66 -35.42
CA ARG A 921 -2.40 0.76 -35.08
C ARG A 921 -2.42 1.02 -33.57
N GLU A 922 -2.12 2.27 -33.20
CA GLU A 922 -2.34 2.77 -31.84
C GLU A 922 -3.85 2.91 -31.56
N VAL A 923 -4.29 2.50 -30.37
CA VAL A 923 -5.68 2.68 -29.91
C VAL A 923 -5.73 3.81 -28.89
N LEU A 924 -6.55 4.82 -29.16
CA LEU A 924 -6.68 5.98 -28.28
C LEU A 924 -7.86 5.82 -27.31
N GLN A 925 -7.72 6.33 -26.10
CA GLN A 925 -8.75 6.29 -25.08
C GLN A 925 -10.02 7.04 -25.49
N THR A 926 -9.89 8.08 -26.30
CA THR A 926 -11.02 8.83 -26.84
C THR A 926 -11.81 8.06 -27.88
N GLU A 927 -11.24 7.01 -28.49
CA GLU A 927 -11.95 6.14 -29.43
C GLU A 927 -12.86 5.16 -28.68
N VAL A 928 -12.33 4.53 -27.62
CA VAL A 928 -13.07 3.53 -26.82
C VAL A 928 -14.02 4.21 -25.81
N PHE A 929 -13.58 5.31 -25.17
CA PHE A 929 -14.31 6.00 -24.11
C PHE A 929 -14.47 7.51 -24.42
N PRO A 930 -15.29 7.89 -25.42
CA PRO A 930 -15.38 9.28 -25.90
C PRO A 930 -15.94 10.28 -24.87
N PHE A 931 -16.68 9.80 -23.87
CA PHE A 931 -17.29 10.64 -22.83
C PHE A 931 -16.44 10.77 -21.57
N LYS A 932 -15.31 10.06 -21.47
CA LYS A 932 -14.42 10.13 -20.32
C LYS A 932 -13.54 11.38 -20.44
N SER A 933 -13.58 12.26 -19.43
CA SER A 933 -12.73 13.45 -19.39
C SER A 933 -11.31 13.08 -18.96
N ASN A 934 -10.33 13.28 -19.84
CA ASN A 934 -8.93 13.02 -19.52
C ASN A 934 -8.29 14.23 -18.83
N ALA A 935 -7.48 13.97 -17.81
CA ALA A 935 -6.67 15.00 -17.17
C ALA A 935 -5.58 15.51 -18.13
N ASN A 936 -5.19 16.77 -17.97
CA ASN A 936 -4.12 17.35 -18.78
C ASN A 936 -2.78 16.68 -18.45
N GLY A 937 -2.02 16.28 -19.48
CA GLY A 937 -0.67 15.72 -19.32
C GLY A 937 -0.60 14.19 -19.19
N VAL A 938 -1.73 13.48 -19.27
CA VAL A 938 -1.77 12.01 -19.32
C VAL A 938 -1.67 11.54 -20.78
N GLU A 939 -0.92 10.46 -21.03
CA GLU A 939 -0.90 9.82 -22.35
C GLU A 939 -2.29 9.27 -22.70
N GLN A 940 -2.74 9.53 -23.93
CA GLN A 940 -4.10 9.18 -24.36
C GLN A 940 -4.19 7.79 -25.00
N ASN A 941 -3.09 7.06 -25.13
CA ASN A 941 -3.09 5.73 -25.72
C ASN A 941 -3.49 4.66 -24.68
N ILE A 942 -4.27 3.68 -25.12
CA ILE A 942 -4.60 2.51 -24.31
C ILE A 942 -3.60 1.41 -24.64
N SER A 943 -2.93 0.86 -23.63
CA SER A 943 -2.18 -0.39 -23.82
C SER A 943 -3.16 -1.55 -24.02
N VAL A 944 -3.04 -2.23 -25.17
CA VAL A 944 -3.86 -3.38 -25.55
C VAL A 944 -3.09 -4.67 -25.23
N LEU A 945 -3.80 -5.77 -25.02
CA LEU A 945 -3.24 -7.12 -25.04
C LEU A 945 -3.57 -7.70 -26.42
N ASP A 946 -2.58 -7.65 -27.32
CA ASP A 946 -2.71 -8.16 -28.69
C ASP A 946 -2.51 -9.68 -28.69
N LEU A 947 -3.45 -10.41 -29.29
CA LEU A 947 -3.40 -11.87 -29.44
C LEU A 947 -3.39 -12.22 -30.93
N ALA A 948 -2.24 -12.59 -31.47
CA ALA A 948 -2.08 -13.00 -32.86
C ALA A 948 -2.00 -14.53 -32.96
N TYR A 949 -3.07 -15.15 -33.43
CA TYR A 949 -3.21 -16.61 -33.56
C TYR A 949 -3.03 -17.06 -35.01
N TYR A 950 -2.07 -17.97 -35.25
CA TYR A 950 -1.73 -18.50 -36.57
C TYR A 950 -2.00 -20.02 -36.60
N PRO A 951 -3.24 -20.46 -36.91
CA PRO A 951 -3.66 -21.86 -36.76
C PRO A 951 -2.98 -22.83 -37.74
N SER A 952 -2.41 -22.30 -38.83
CA SER A 952 -1.65 -23.09 -39.81
C SER A 952 -0.17 -23.20 -39.46
N GLU A 953 0.34 -22.46 -38.48
CA GLU A 953 1.75 -22.45 -38.09
C GLU A 953 1.95 -23.24 -36.80
N ARG A 954 3.05 -23.99 -36.74
CA ARG A 954 3.41 -24.82 -35.58
C ARG A 954 3.68 -23.96 -34.34
N GLY A 955 3.03 -24.28 -33.23
CA GLY A 955 3.29 -23.66 -31.92
C GLY A 955 4.51 -24.24 -31.21
N GLN A 956 4.85 -23.66 -30.06
CA GLN A 956 5.94 -24.16 -29.20
C GLN A 956 5.64 -25.57 -28.68
N TYR A 957 6.68 -26.39 -28.60
CA TYR A 957 6.71 -27.79 -28.17
C TYR A 957 5.73 -28.70 -28.92
N ASN A 958 5.46 -28.41 -30.21
CA ASN A 958 4.60 -29.25 -31.04
C ASN A 958 5.44 -30.22 -31.92
N PHE A 959 5.30 -31.51 -31.61
CA PHE A 959 6.01 -32.60 -32.30
C PHE A 959 5.09 -33.44 -33.24
N ASP A 960 4.01 -32.86 -33.77
CA ASP A 960 3.04 -33.56 -34.63
C ASP A 960 3.67 -34.02 -35.96
N ASP A 961 3.90 -35.33 -36.05
CA ASP A 961 4.41 -36.02 -37.24
C ASP A 961 3.31 -36.71 -38.07
N GLY A 962 2.04 -36.50 -37.71
CA GLY A 962 0.88 -37.15 -38.34
C GLY A 962 0.64 -38.59 -37.88
N THR A 963 1.32 -39.05 -36.82
CA THR A 963 1.03 -40.34 -36.18
C THR A 963 -0.05 -40.20 -35.10
N GLY A 964 -0.52 -41.33 -34.55
CA GLY A 964 -1.42 -41.31 -33.38
C GLY A 964 -2.85 -40.79 -33.60
N GLY A 965 -3.26 -40.51 -34.85
CA GLY A 965 -4.60 -39.98 -35.17
C GLY A 965 -4.67 -38.45 -35.29
N PHE A 966 -3.51 -37.77 -35.26
CA PHE A 966 -3.38 -36.33 -35.47
C PHE A 966 -3.17 -35.99 -36.96
N SER A 967 -3.41 -34.72 -37.33
CA SER A 967 -3.44 -34.32 -38.74
C SER A 967 -2.04 -34.13 -39.35
N GLY A 968 -0.97 -33.97 -38.55
CA GLY A 968 0.39 -33.77 -39.02
C GLY A 968 0.64 -32.43 -39.69
N ILE A 969 1.79 -32.34 -40.36
CA ILE A 969 2.26 -31.19 -41.13
C ILE A 969 2.29 -31.48 -42.64
N ASP A 970 2.17 -30.45 -43.47
CA ASP A 970 2.32 -30.54 -44.92
C ASP A 970 3.79 -30.40 -45.38
N ALA A 971 4.02 -30.56 -46.69
CA ALA A 971 5.35 -30.43 -47.29
C ALA A 971 5.93 -29.00 -47.27
N SER A 972 5.13 -28.00 -46.91
CA SER A 972 5.55 -26.61 -46.70
C SER A 972 5.76 -26.29 -45.22
N GLY A 973 5.55 -27.26 -44.32
CA GLY A 973 5.70 -27.11 -42.88
C GLY A 973 4.50 -26.49 -42.16
N ASN A 974 3.35 -26.37 -42.82
CA ASN A 974 2.12 -25.90 -42.18
C ASN A 974 1.38 -27.06 -41.50
N LEU A 975 0.66 -26.77 -40.41
CA LEU A 975 -0.23 -27.71 -39.75
C LEU A 975 -1.41 -28.07 -40.67
N ASN A 976 -1.64 -29.36 -40.88
CA ASN A 976 -2.85 -29.84 -41.55
C ASN A 976 -4.07 -29.63 -40.64
N ASN A 977 -5.23 -29.40 -41.26
CA ASN A 977 -6.52 -29.12 -40.61
C ASN A 977 -6.46 -28.02 -39.52
N PRO A 978 -6.18 -26.75 -39.88
CA PRO A 978 -6.05 -25.66 -38.91
C PRO A 978 -7.23 -25.49 -37.94
N SER A 979 -8.44 -25.90 -38.35
CA SER A 979 -9.65 -25.84 -37.51
C SER A 979 -9.66 -26.78 -36.31
N THR A 980 -8.78 -27.80 -36.29
CA THR A 980 -8.64 -28.72 -35.14
C THR A 980 -7.51 -28.31 -34.20
N ARG A 981 -6.82 -27.21 -34.51
CA ARG A 981 -5.69 -26.71 -33.73
C ARG A 981 -6.16 -25.69 -32.71
N TRP A 982 -5.40 -25.54 -31.65
CA TRP A 982 -5.67 -24.58 -30.58
C TRP A 982 -4.37 -23.99 -30.06
N SER A 983 -4.47 -22.90 -29.30
CA SER A 983 -3.36 -22.37 -28.52
C SER A 983 -3.92 -21.54 -27.37
N GLY A 984 -3.15 -21.39 -26.30
CA GLY A 984 -3.63 -20.78 -25.08
C GLY A 984 -2.53 -20.10 -24.30
N ILE A 985 -2.93 -19.10 -23.52
CA ILE A 985 -2.12 -18.45 -22.50
C ILE A 985 -2.83 -18.57 -21.16
N MET A 986 -2.04 -18.69 -20.10
CA MET A 986 -2.53 -18.76 -18.73
C MET A 986 -1.81 -17.75 -17.85
N ARG A 987 -2.45 -17.36 -16.75
CA ARG A 987 -1.84 -16.49 -15.73
C ARG A 987 -2.42 -16.82 -14.37
N LYS A 988 -1.65 -16.57 -13.32
CA LYS A 988 -2.17 -16.56 -11.96
C LYS A 988 -3.14 -15.37 -11.80
N VAL A 989 -4.22 -15.59 -11.06
CA VAL A 989 -5.07 -14.52 -10.52
C VAL A 989 -4.66 -14.30 -9.07
N GLU A 990 -4.29 -13.06 -8.73
CA GLU A 990 -3.80 -12.74 -7.38
C GLU A 990 -4.91 -12.84 -6.33
N THR A 991 -6.14 -12.51 -6.73
CA THR A 991 -7.34 -12.64 -5.90
C THR A 991 -8.02 -13.97 -6.19
N THR A 992 -7.77 -14.99 -5.38
CA THR A 992 -8.25 -16.36 -5.62
C THR A 992 -9.68 -16.62 -5.14
N ASP A 993 -10.18 -15.80 -4.21
CA ASP A 993 -11.54 -15.90 -3.69
C ASP A 993 -12.47 -14.90 -4.38
N PHE A 994 -13.15 -15.38 -5.42
CA PHE A 994 -14.11 -14.61 -6.21
C PHE A 994 -15.42 -14.32 -5.47
N GLU A 995 -15.79 -15.14 -4.49
CA GLU A 995 -17.01 -14.95 -3.70
C GLU A 995 -16.84 -13.75 -2.78
N SER A 996 -15.77 -13.70 -1.98
CA SER A 996 -15.50 -12.56 -1.09
C SER A 996 -15.19 -11.27 -1.85
N SER A 997 -14.61 -11.38 -3.04
CA SER A 997 -14.32 -10.23 -3.91
C SER A 997 -15.47 -9.83 -4.83
N ASN A 998 -16.60 -10.55 -4.79
CA ASN A 998 -17.78 -10.36 -5.63
C ASN A 998 -17.44 -10.21 -7.13
N VAL A 999 -16.67 -11.14 -7.69
CA VAL A 999 -16.31 -11.13 -9.12
C VAL A 999 -17.45 -11.71 -9.96
N GLU A 1000 -18.13 -10.86 -10.73
CA GLU A 1000 -19.34 -11.26 -11.49
C GLU A 1000 -19.10 -11.50 -12.99
N TYR A 1001 -18.19 -10.74 -13.63
CA TYR A 1001 -18.05 -10.74 -15.07
C TYR A 1001 -16.59 -10.59 -15.54
N ILE A 1002 -16.30 -11.13 -16.72
CA ILE A 1002 -15.12 -10.78 -17.50
C ILE A 1002 -15.54 -9.73 -18.53
N GLN A 1003 -14.93 -8.54 -18.46
CA GLN A 1003 -15.13 -7.49 -19.45
C GLN A 1003 -13.88 -7.31 -20.31
N PHE A 1004 -14.07 -7.29 -21.63
CA PHE A 1004 -13.03 -6.97 -22.59
C PHE A 1004 -13.62 -6.24 -23.80
N TRP A 1005 -12.79 -5.42 -24.43
CA TRP A 1005 -13.09 -4.75 -25.70
C TRP A 1005 -12.21 -5.37 -26.77
N MET A 1006 -12.83 -5.99 -27.78
CA MET A 1006 -12.13 -6.62 -28.89
C MET A 1006 -12.42 -5.83 -30.17
N MET A 1007 -11.37 -5.52 -30.92
CA MET A 1007 -11.50 -4.96 -32.26
C MET A 1007 -12.20 -5.98 -33.16
N ASP A 1008 -13.19 -5.57 -33.95
CA ASP A 1008 -13.90 -6.49 -34.87
C ASP A 1008 -12.91 -7.02 -35.92
N PRO A 1009 -12.53 -8.32 -35.86
CA PRO A 1009 -11.54 -8.87 -36.77
C PRO A 1009 -12.11 -9.13 -38.17
N PHE A 1010 -13.42 -8.95 -38.39
CA PHE A 1010 -14.12 -9.16 -39.67
C PHE A 1010 -14.43 -7.86 -40.41
N ASP A 1011 -13.93 -6.72 -39.91
CA ASP A 1011 -14.13 -5.42 -40.54
C ASP A 1011 -13.61 -5.41 -41.98
N ALA A 1012 -14.38 -4.82 -42.91
CA ALA A 1012 -14.09 -4.88 -44.34
C ALA A 1012 -12.87 -4.05 -44.78
N ILE A 1013 -12.31 -3.20 -43.91
CA ILE A 1013 -11.13 -2.37 -44.22
C ILE A 1013 -9.86 -3.23 -44.19
N ASP A 1014 -9.64 -3.98 -43.10
CA ASP A 1014 -8.39 -4.72 -42.86
C ASP A 1014 -8.60 -6.22 -42.57
N GLY A 1015 -9.84 -6.68 -42.33
CA GLY A 1015 -10.18 -8.08 -42.05
C GLY A 1015 -10.83 -8.82 -43.21
N ASP A 1016 -11.30 -10.05 -42.94
CA ASP A 1016 -12.03 -10.88 -43.92
C ASP A 1016 -13.51 -11.02 -43.53
N PRO A 1017 -14.43 -10.30 -44.20
CA PRO A 1017 -15.86 -10.39 -43.96
C PRO A 1017 -16.48 -11.77 -44.23
N ASN A 1018 -15.78 -12.65 -44.97
CA ASN A 1018 -16.25 -13.99 -45.31
C ASN A 1018 -15.63 -15.08 -44.42
N HIS A 1019 -14.83 -14.70 -43.42
CA HIS A 1019 -14.21 -15.67 -42.52
C HIS A 1019 -15.27 -16.40 -41.68
N ALA A 1020 -15.14 -17.73 -41.53
CA ALA A 1020 -16.11 -18.57 -40.81
C ALA A 1020 -16.08 -18.43 -39.27
N GLY A 1021 -15.36 -17.43 -38.76
CA GLY A 1021 -15.09 -17.23 -37.33
C GLY A 1021 -14.15 -18.25 -36.69
N GLY A 1022 -14.01 -18.16 -35.35
CA GLY A 1022 -13.26 -19.05 -34.47
C GLY A 1022 -13.89 -19.08 -33.08
N GLN A 1023 -13.31 -19.83 -32.14
CA GLN A 1023 -13.82 -19.91 -30.76
C GLN A 1023 -12.75 -19.42 -29.77
N LEU A 1024 -13.15 -18.55 -28.84
CA LEU A 1024 -12.33 -18.10 -27.71
C LEU A 1024 -12.90 -18.71 -26.43
N TYR A 1025 -12.04 -19.36 -25.64
CA TYR A 1025 -12.39 -19.98 -24.38
C TYR A 1025 -11.74 -19.23 -23.22
N PHE A 1026 -12.49 -19.03 -22.14
CA PHE A 1026 -11.98 -18.55 -20.86
C PHE A 1026 -12.12 -19.66 -19.83
N ASN A 1027 -11.02 -20.35 -19.53
CA ASN A 1027 -10.98 -21.31 -18.44
C ASN A 1027 -10.68 -20.55 -17.14
N LEU A 1028 -11.51 -20.74 -16.11
CA LEU A 1028 -11.35 -20.15 -14.78
C LEU A 1028 -11.37 -21.26 -13.73
N GLY A 1029 -10.57 -21.10 -12.67
CA GLY A 1029 -10.47 -22.05 -11.57
C GLY A 1029 -9.10 -22.72 -11.52
N ASN A 1030 -9.06 -23.99 -11.11
CA ASN A 1030 -7.82 -24.75 -10.97
C ASN A 1030 -7.36 -25.26 -12.33
N ILE A 1031 -6.36 -24.59 -12.90
CA ILE A 1031 -5.74 -24.94 -14.18
C ILE A 1031 -4.38 -25.57 -13.91
N SER A 1032 -4.02 -26.60 -14.67
CA SER A 1032 -2.71 -27.25 -14.55
C SER A 1032 -1.60 -26.26 -14.89
N GLU A 1033 -0.61 -26.11 -14.00
CA GLU A 1033 0.63 -25.36 -14.27
C GLU A 1033 1.69 -26.21 -15.00
N ASP A 1034 1.41 -27.50 -15.22
CA ASP A 1034 2.27 -28.45 -15.93
C ASP A 1034 2.12 -28.27 -17.46
N ILE A 1035 2.89 -27.33 -18.03
CA ILE A 1035 2.86 -26.94 -19.45
C ILE A 1035 3.36 -28.07 -20.36
N LEU A 1036 4.48 -28.68 -19.98
CA LEU A 1036 5.06 -29.86 -20.62
C LEU A 1036 4.78 -31.05 -19.73
N LYS A 1037 3.69 -31.77 -20.03
CA LYS A 1037 3.13 -32.77 -19.10
C LYS A 1037 4.11 -33.88 -18.77
N ASP A 1038 4.75 -33.76 -17.61
CA ASP A 1038 5.62 -34.79 -17.02
C ASP A 1038 5.65 -34.75 -15.48
N SER A 1039 4.87 -33.86 -14.85
CA SER A 1039 4.81 -33.65 -13.40
C SER A 1039 6.15 -33.27 -12.76
N ARG A 1040 7.10 -32.78 -13.56
CA ARG A 1040 8.35 -32.20 -13.13
C ARG A 1040 8.25 -30.69 -13.22
N LYS A 1041 8.90 -30.01 -12.29
CA LYS A 1041 9.07 -28.57 -12.35
C LYS A 1041 10.33 -28.29 -13.15
N SER A 1042 10.16 -27.87 -14.39
CA SER A 1042 11.27 -27.33 -15.16
C SER A 1042 11.60 -25.93 -14.66
N PHE A 1043 12.87 -25.55 -14.68
CA PHE A 1043 13.29 -24.19 -14.40
C PHE A 1043 14.71 -23.99 -14.88
N GLU A 1044 14.89 -23.02 -15.76
CA GLU A 1044 16.14 -22.80 -16.48
C GLU A 1044 17.33 -22.50 -15.57
N ASN A 1045 17.11 -21.76 -14.48
CA ASN A 1045 18.19 -21.39 -13.56
C ASN A 1045 18.71 -22.57 -12.71
N GLY A 1046 18.04 -23.72 -12.76
CA GLY A 1046 18.51 -24.97 -12.16
C GLY A 1046 19.43 -25.78 -13.07
N LEU A 1047 19.48 -25.46 -14.37
CA LEU A 1047 20.29 -26.19 -15.33
C LEU A 1047 21.79 -26.00 -15.08
N PRO A 1048 22.63 -26.99 -15.45
CA PRO A 1048 24.07 -26.95 -15.19
C PRO A 1048 24.76 -25.72 -15.77
N LEU A 1049 25.63 -25.08 -14.97
CA LEU A 1049 26.41 -23.90 -15.37
C LEU A 1049 27.54 -24.21 -16.36
N THR A 1050 27.80 -25.49 -16.63
CA THR A 1050 28.81 -25.96 -17.58
C THR A 1050 28.23 -27.10 -18.42
N PRO A 1051 28.69 -27.30 -19.66
CA PRO A 1051 28.11 -28.31 -20.55
C PRO A 1051 28.06 -29.70 -19.94
N ILE A 1052 27.02 -30.46 -20.28
CA ILE A 1052 26.89 -31.87 -19.92
C ILE A 1052 27.77 -32.69 -20.86
N ASP A 1053 28.62 -33.55 -20.30
CA ASP A 1053 29.46 -34.45 -21.08
C ASP A 1053 29.05 -35.91 -20.82
N TYR A 1054 28.32 -36.48 -21.78
CA TYR A 1054 27.85 -37.86 -21.74
C TYR A 1054 28.98 -38.89 -21.93
N GLY A 1055 30.12 -38.50 -22.49
CA GLY A 1055 31.28 -39.37 -22.67
C GLY A 1055 32.04 -39.60 -21.37
N THR A 1056 32.11 -38.56 -20.51
CA THR A 1056 32.77 -38.63 -19.19
C THR A 1056 31.80 -38.79 -18.01
N GLY A 1057 30.50 -38.55 -18.24
CA GLY A 1057 29.46 -38.55 -17.21
C GLY A 1057 29.41 -37.26 -16.38
N ALA A 1058 30.16 -36.22 -16.76
CA ALA A 1058 30.19 -34.96 -16.02
C ALA A 1058 28.85 -34.21 -16.14
N ASN A 1059 28.36 -33.69 -15.00
CA ASN A 1059 27.11 -32.95 -14.85
C ASN A 1059 25.81 -33.70 -15.19
N VAL A 1060 25.87 -34.95 -15.66
CA VAL A 1060 24.69 -35.78 -15.98
C VAL A 1060 23.82 -35.99 -14.74
N ASN A 1061 24.43 -36.08 -13.55
CA ASN A 1061 23.72 -36.28 -12.28
C ASN A 1061 23.00 -35.02 -11.75
N LEU A 1062 23.08 -33.89 -12.45
CA LEU A 1062 22.42 -32.63 -12.08
C LEU A 1062 21.09 -32.42 -12.82
N VAL A 1063 20.80 -33.28 -13.81
CA VAL A 1063 19.57 -33.26 -14.59
C VAL A 1063 18.93 -34.65 -14.63
N ASP A 1064 17.61 -34.69 -14.65
CA ASP A 1064 16.81 -35.88 -14.97
C ASP A 1064 16.27 -35.74 -16.39
N THR A 1065 15.88 -36.84 -17.02
CA THR A 1065 15.38 -36.86 -18.40
C THR A 1065 13.92 -37.26 -18.43
N THR A 1066 13.08 -36.45 -19.08
CA THR A 1066 11.65 -36.72 -19.28
C THR A 1066 11.35 -36.99 -20.75
N ILE A 1067 10.08 -37.16 -21.12
CA ILE A 1067 9.71 -37.30 -22.53
C ILE A 1067 9.92 -36.01 -23.34
N TRP A 1068 9.98 -34.87 -22.65
CA TRP A 1068 10.10 -33.53 -23.25
C TRP A 1068 11.54 -33.07 -23.35
N GLY A 1069 12.40 -33.45 -22.40
CA GLY A 1069 13.79 -33.02 -22.42
C GLY A 1069 14.47 -33.28 -21.09
N ARG A 1070 15.11 -32.26 -20.52
CA ARG A 1070 15.89 -32.30 -19.28
C ARG A 1070 15.30 -31.38 -18.24
N VAL A 1071 15.21 -31.87 -17.01
CA VAL A 1071 14.77 -31.08 -15.87
C VAL A 1071 15.84 -31.10 -14.77
N PRO A 1072 16.09 -30.00 -14.06
CA PRO A 1072 17.05 -29.99 -12.96
C PRO A 1072 16.66 -30.96 -11.84
N THR A 1073 17.65 -31.61 -11.22
CA THR A 1073 17.43 -32.44 -10.01
C THR A 1073 17.56 -31.64 -8.71
N VAL A 1074 17.96 -30.37 -8.81
CA VAL A 1074 18.02 -29.45 -7.67
C VAL A 1074 16.67 -28.82 -7.41
N GLN A 1075 16.47 -28.21 -6.24
CA GLN A 1075 15.25 -27.47 -5.94
C GLN A 1075 15.41 -26.00 -6.32
N ALA A 1076 14.36 -25.39 -6.85
CA ALA A 1076 14.34 -23.97 -7.13
C ALA A 1076 14.24 -23.18 -5.82
N LEU A 1077 15.34 -22.54 -5.40
CA LEU A 1077 15.38 -21.67 -4.21
C LEU A 1077 14.97 -20.23 -4.54
N VAL A 1078 15.43 -19.71 -5.68
CA VAL A 1078 15.16 -18.37 -6.16
C VAL A 1078 14.86 -18.40 -7.66
N ASN A 1079 14.01 -17.49 -8.12
CA ASN A 1079 13.63 -17.35 -9.53
C ASN A 1079 14.50 -16.27 -10.19
N ALA A 1080 15.78 -16.58 -10.39
CA ALA A 1080 16.76 -15.68 -10.99
C ALA A 1080 17.93 -16.47 -11.61
N PHE A 1081 18.43 -15.98 -12.73
CA PHE A 1081 19.65 -16.49 -13.37
C PHE A 1081 20.92 -16.02 -12.66
N ASP A 1082 22.01 -16.75 -12.90
CA ASP A 1082 23.36 -16.24 -12.66
C ASP A 1082 23.67 -15.06 -13.60
N ASN A 1083 24.49 -14.11 -13.16
CA ASN A 1083 24.88 -12.94 -13.94
C ASN A 1083 26.12 -13.17 -14.82
N THR A 1084 26.55 -14.43 -14.97
CA THR A 1084 27.72 -14.81 -15.76
C THR A 1084 27.34 -15.01 -17.25
N PRO A 1085 27.91 -14.24 -18.19
CA PRO A 1085 27.56 -14.34 -19.62
C PRO A 1085 27.78 -15.73 -20.24
N ALA A 1086 28.78 -16.48 -19.76
CA ALA A 1086 29.11 -17.80 -20.28
C ALA A 1086 28.11 -18.90 -19.86
N THR A 1087 27.36 -18.69 -18.78
CA THR A 1087 26.39 -19.68 -18.28
C THR A 1087 25.00 -19.46 -18.86
N ARG A 1088 24.66 -18.22 -19.25
CA ARG A 1088 23.31 -17.87 -19.74
C ARG A 1088 22.86 -18.75 -20.92
N PRO A 1089 23.64 -18.98 -21.99
CA PRO A 1089 23.22 -19.85 -23.10
C PRO A 1089 23.01 -21.33 -22.74
N LEU A 1090 23.47 -21.77 -21.57
CA LEU A 1090 23.25 -23.14 -21.09
C LEU A 1090 22.01 -23.26 -20.20
N GLN A 1091 21.49 -22.12 -19.74
CA GLN A 1091 20.33 -22.05 -18.86
C GLN A 1091 19.08 -21.53 -19.61
N ASP A 1092 19.22 -20.47 -20.41
CA ASP A 1092 18.17 -19.81 -21.20
C ASP A 1092 17.85 -20.61 -22.47
N VAL A 1093 17.32 -21.83 -22.29
CA VAL A 1093 17.11 -22.88 -23.31
C VAL A 1093 15.68 -23.43 -23.29
N GLY A 1094 14.71 -22.68 -22.77
CA GLY A 1094 13.31 -23.07 -22.78
C GLY A 1094 12.88 -24.05 -21.67
N LEU A 1095 11.60 -24.42 -21.71
CA LEU A 1095 10.95 -25.27 -20.71
C LEU A 1095 11.39 -26.74 -20.77
N ASP A 1096 11.88 -27.21 -21.92
CA ASP A 1096 12.40 -28.56 -22.09
C ASP A 1096 13.87 -28.71 -21.67
N GLY A 1097 14.56 -27.61 -21.35
CA GLY A 1097 15.91 -27.64 -20.78
C GLY A 1097 16.98 -28.18 -21.72
N VAL A 1098 16.72 -28.13 -23.03
CA VAL A 1098 17.62 -28.58 -24.10
C VAL A 1098 17.70 -27.47 -25.14
N ASN A 1099 18.88 -27.24 -25.72
CA ASN A 1099 19.00 -26.29 -26.82
C ASN A 1099 18.70 -26.97 -28.16
N ASP A 1100 18.44 -26.17 -29.20
CA ASP A 1100 18.27 -26.59 -30.60
C ASP A 1100 19.17 -27.76 -31.05
N ALA A 1101 20.46 -27.68 -30.70
CA ALA A 1101 21.45 -28.68 -31.10
C ALA A 1101 21.22 -30.03 -30.41
N ASP A 1102 20.88 -30.01 -29.12
CA ASP A 1102 20.60 -31.20 -28.31
C ASP A 1102 19.19 -31.76 -28.59
N GLU A 1103 18.21 -30.92 -28.92
CA GLU A 1103 16.88 -31.35 -29.36
C GLU A 1103 16.94 -32.24 -30.60
N ALA A 1104 17.84 -31.90 -31.55
CA ALA A 1104 18.04 -32.71 -32.75
C ALA A 1104 18.46 -34.15 -32.41
N TYR A 1105 19.19 -34.35 -31.31
CA TYR A 1105 19.57 -35.67 -30.79
C TYR A 1105 18.47 -36.31 -29.94
N PHE A 1106 17.70 -35.52 -29.20
CA PHE A 1106 16.63 -36.00 -28.32
C PHE A 1106 15.42 -36.52 -29.12
N PHE A 1107 15.11 -35.86 -30.24
CA PHE A 1107 13.97 -36.17 -31.12
C PHE A 1107 14.40 -36.60 -32.53
N PRO A 1108 15.28 -37.60 -32.71
CA PRO A 1108 16.00 -37.84 -33.96
C PRO A 1108 15.07 -38.14 -35.16
N ASN A 1109 13.96 -38.85 -34.91
CA ASN A 1109 12.98 -39.20 -35.95
C ASN A 1109 12.20 -37.97 -36.44
N TYR A 1110 11.78 -37.11 -35.51
CA TYR A 1110 11.05 -35.90 -35.83
C TYR A 1110 11.97 -34.85 -36.45
N SER A 1111 13.15 -34.63 -35.87
CA SER A 1111 14.17 -33.70 -36.35
C SER A 1111 14.62 -34.01 -37.77
N THR A 1112 14.77 -35.29 -38.14
CA THR A 1112 15.10 -35.67 -39.53
C THR A 1112 13.97 -35.29 -40.50
N SER A 1113 12.72 -35.50 -40.09
CA SER A 1113 11.53 -35.21 -40.92
C SER A 1113 11.33 -33.70 -41.08
N ILE A 1114 11.43 -32.94 -39.99
CA ILE A 1114 11.29 -31.48 -39.96
C ILE A 1114 12.43 -30.78 -40.70
N ASN A 1115 13.69 -31.17 -40.48
CA ASN A 1115 14.82 -30.56 -41.19
C ASN A 1115 14.70 -30.71 -42.71
N THR A 1116 14.13 -31.83 -43.17
CA THR A 1116 13.87 -32.05 -44.61
C THR A 1116 12.79 -31.12 -45.16
N ILE A 1117 11.82 -30.70 -44.33
CA ILE A 1117 10.67 -29.86 -44.72
C ILE A 1117 10.98 -28.36 -44.54
N LEU A 1118 11.53 -27.97 -43.40
CA LEU A 1118 11.71 -26.57 -42.98
C LEU A 1118 13.12 -26.02 -43.21
N ASN A 1119 14.12 -26.88 -43.41
CA ASN A 1119 15.53 -26.50 -43.54
C ASN A 1119 16.02 -25.59 -42.37
N LYS A 1120 15.45 -25.79 -41.18
CA LYS A 1120 15.77 -25.12 -39.92
C LYS A 1120 15.93 -26.17 -38.81
N VAL A 1121 16.97 -26.04 -38.00
CA VAL A 1121 17.24 -26.89 -36.84
C VAL A 1121 16.58 -26.25 -35.62
N ASP A 1122 15.29 -26.49 -35.44
CA ASP A 1122 14.51 -26.07 -34.27
C ASP A 1122 13.32 -27.04 -34.10
N PRO A 1123 13.56 -28.25 -33.56
CA PRO A 1123 12.52 -29.25 -33.34
C PRO A 1123 11.37 -28.77 -32.43
N ALA A 1124 11.65 -28.13 -31.30
CA ALA A 1124 10.67 -27.70 -30.29
C ALA A 1124 9.89 -26.44 -30.71
N ALA A 1125 10.38 -25.63 -31.63
CA ALA A 1125 9.75 -24.41 -32.13
C ALA A 1125 9.61 -23.28 -31.09
N ASP A 1126 10.52 -23.19 -30.13
CA ASP A 1126 10.50 -22.28 -28.98
C ASP A 1126 11.55 -21.16 -29.01
N ASP A 1127 12.33 -21.04 -30.08
CA ASP A 1127 13.21 -19.91 -30.37
C ASP A 1127 12.59 -18.51 -30.14
N TYR A 1128 13.33 -17.64 -29.43
CA TYR A 1128 13.00 -16.23 -29.25
C TYR A 1128 13.59 -15.33 -30.33
N HIS A 1129 12.83 -14.30 -30.71
CA HIS A 1129 13.37 -13.18 -31.49
C HIS A 1129 12.83 -11.82 -31.06
N HIS A 1130 13.72 -10.84 -30.84
CA HIS A 1130 13.32 -9.49 -30.44
C HIS A 1130 12.69 -8.70 -31.62
N PHE A 1131 11.58 -8.00 -31.37
CA PHE A 1131 10.77 -7.33 -32.39
C PHE A 1131 11.49 -6.17 -33.14
N ARG A 1132 12.59 -5.65 -32.58
CA ARG A 1132 13.41 -4.59 -33.19
C ARG A 1132 14.65 -5.07 -33.96
N GLY A 1133 14.87 -6.39 -34.08
CA GLY A 1133 16.07 -6.93 -34.74
C GLY A 1133 16.36 -6.29 -36.11
N SER A 1134 17.64 -5.96 -36.35
CA SER A 1134 18.10 -5.32 -37.58
C SER A 1134 17.96 -6.22 -38.83
N ASP A 1135 17.92 -7.53 -38.64
CA ASP A 1135 17.59 -8.51 -39.66
C ASP A 1135 16.12 -8.40 -40.13
N PHE A 1136 15.17 -8.13 -39.21
CA PHE A 1136 13.77 -7.85 -39.55
C PHE A 1136 13.62 -6.53 -40.30
N ASP A 1137 14.48 -5.54 -40.04
CA ASP A 1137 14.54 -4.31 -40.84
C ASP A 1137 15.04 -4.60 -42.25
N THR A 1138 16.07 -5.44 -42.39
CA THR A 1138 16.61 -5.85 -43.70
C THR A 1138 15.61 -6.64 -44.52
N GLN A 1139 14.83 -7.50 -43.87
CA GLN A 1139 13.74 -8.27 -44.48
C GLN A 1139 12.45 -7.44 -44.68
N GLN A 1140 12.42 -6.19 -44.21
CA GLN A 1140 11.26 -5.29 -44.25
C GLN A 1140 9.98 -5.88 -43.62
N LYS A 1141 10.14 -6.63 -42.52
CA LYS A 1141 9.03 -7.25 -41.77
C LYS A 1141 8.07 -6.20 -41.21
N ASN A 1142 6.77 -6.47 -41.30
CA ASN A 1142 5.72 -5.63 -40.73
C ASN A 1142 5.63 -5.78 -39.19
N ILE A 1143 4.76 -5.01 -38.53
CA ILE A 1143 4.66 -5.02 -37.05
C ILE A 1143 4.20 -6.38 -36.53
N LEU A 1144 3.21 -7.04 -37.15
CA LEU A 1144 2.71 -8.35 -36.71
C LEU A 1144 3.78 -9.45 -36.81
N GLU A 1145 4.52 -9.49 -37.93
CA GLU A 1145 5.57 -10.48 -38.16
C GLU A 1145 6.72 -10.34 -37.14
N ARG A 1146 7.01 -9.09 -36.70
CA ARG A 1146 8.07 -8.82 -35.72
C ARG A 1146 7.80 -9.39 -34.34
N TYR A 1147 6.54 -9.44 -33.93
CA TYR A 1147 6.15 -9.99 -32.63
C TYR A 1147 5.88 -11.50 -32.66
N LYS A 1148 5.84 -12.13 -33.84
CA LYS A 1148 5.47 -13.54 -34.01
C LYS A 1148 6.32 -14.51 -33.16
N LEU A 1149 7.61 -14.22 -32.98
CA LEU A 1149 8.56 -15.04 -32.20
C LEU A 1149 8.97 -14.39 -30.87
N PHE A 1150 8.30 -13.30 -30.46
CA PHE A 1150 8.68 -12.57 -29.25
C PHE A 1150 8.38 -13.34 -27.97
N ASN A 1151 7.48 -14.33 -28.03
CA ASN A 1151 7.12 -15.18 -26.89
C ASN A 1151 7.94 -16.48 -26.79
N GLY A 1152 8.95 -16.66 -27.66
CA GLY A 1152 9.89 -17.78 -27.54
C GLY A 1152 10.61 -17.78 -26.19
N MET A 1153 11.06 -18.97 -25.77
CA MET A 1153 11.65 -19.22 -24.46
C MET A 1153 13.17 -19.40 -24.56
N GLU A 1154 13.68 -20.16 -25.55
CA GLU A 1154 15.13 -20.25 -25.79
C GLU A 1154 15.68 -18.87 -26.23
N GLY A 1155 16.64 -18.34 -25.46
CA GLY A 1155 17.34 -17.08 -25.77
C GLY A 1155 16.57 -15.80 -25.46
N ASN A 1156 15.49 -15.85 -24.65
CA ASN A 1156 14.65 -14.69 -24.36
C ASN A 1156 15.21 -13.76 -23.26
N SER A 1157 16.25 -14.20 -22.56
CA SER A 1157 16.85 -13.51 -21.43
C SER A 1157 18.37 -13.29 -21.56
N PRO A 1158 18.90 -12.80 -22.70
CA PRO A 1158 20.34 -12.56 -22.87
C PRO A 1158 20.87 -11.52 -21.87
N CYS A 1159 22.14 -11.66 -21.48
CA CYS A 1159 22.84 -10.65 -20.69
C CYS A 1159 23.32 -9.48 -21.55
N SER A 1160 23.74 -8.37 -20.92
CA SER A 1160 24.14 -7.15 -21.63
C SER A 1160 25.25 -7.33 -22.65
N GLU A 1161 26.18 -8.24 -22.38
CA GLU A 1161 27.33 -8.59 -23.21
C GLU A 1161 26.94 -9.42 -24.43
N GLN A 1162 25.73 -10.00 -24.43
CA GLN A 1162 25.19 -10.84 -25.50
C GLN A 1162 24.25 -10.09 -26.44
N PHE A 1163 23.96 -8.81 -26.17
CA PHE A 1163 23.12 -8.01 -27.05
C PHE A 1163 23.78 -7.89 -28.43
N THR A 1164 23.07 -8.34 -29.45
CA THR A 1164 23.47 -8.17 -30.86
C THR A 1164 23.16 -6.76 -31.37
N GLU A 1165 22.34 -6.01 -30.63
CA GLU A 1165 21.85 -4.68 -30.96
C GLU A 1165 22.36 -3.62 -29.96
N SER A 1166 22.27 -2.34 -30.34
CA SER A 1166 22.68 -1.20 -29.49
C SER A 1166 21.78 -0.92 -28.28
N TYR A 1167 20.76 -1.76 -28.08
CA TYR A 1167 19.77 -1.67 -27.03
C TYR A 1167 19.49 -3.08 -26.49
N SER A 1168 18.93 -3.17 -25.28
CA SER A 1168 18.59 -4.46 -24.69
C SER A 1168 17.57 -5.23 -25.56
N THR A 1169 17.95 -6.45 -25.91
CA THR A 1169 17.13 -7.41 -26.69
C THR A 1169 16.43 -8.44 -25.82
N SER A 1170 16.58 -8.39 -24.50
CA SER A 1170 15.91 -9.30 -23.58
C SER A 1170 14.41 -9.01 -23.51
N ALA A 1171 13.59 -10.06 -23.50
CA ALA A 1171 12.18 -9.98 -23.17
C ALA A 1171 11.95 -10.05 -21.65
N THR A 1172 12.76 -10.87 -20.97
CA THR A 1172 12.70 -11.08 -19.51
C THR A 1172 14.11 -11.14 -18.92
N THR A 1173 14.20 -10.94 -17.61
CA THR A 1173 15.42 -11.22 -16.82
C THR A 1173 15.24 -12.40 -15.86
N ARG A 1174 14.03 -12.97 -15.83
CA ARG A 1174 13.66 -14.13 -15.02
C ARG A 1174 13.70 -15.38 -15.90
N PRO A 1175 14.15 -16.53 -15.35
CA PRO A 1175 14.04 -17.81 -16.02
C PRO A 1175 12.58 -18.19 -16.27
N ASP A 1176 12.37 -18.95 -17.32
CA ASP A 1176 11.14 -19.67 -17.54
C ASP A 1176 11.08 -20.92 -16.64
N ILE A 1177 9.89 -21.15 -16.07
CA ILE A 1177 9.58 -22.15 -15.04
C ILE A 1177 8.25 -22.79 -15.39
#